data_AF-A0A8U1ESJ7-F1
#
_entry.id   AF-A0A8U1ESJ7-F1
#
_cell.length_a   1.000
_cell.length_b   1.000
_cell.length_c   1.000
_cell.angle_alpha   90.00
_cell.angle_beta   90.00
_cell.angle_gamma   90.00
#
_symmetry.space_group_name_H-M   'P 1'
#
loop_
_entity.id
_entity.type
_entity.pdbx_description
1 polymer ?
#
loop_
_entity_poly.entity_id
_entity_poly.type
_entity_poly.pdbx_seq_one_letter_code
_entity_poly.pdbx_strand_id
1 'polypeptide(L)'
;MDPPHQSKGGNRPRDGKRGPSQSTVPHQKDAYARLLSQHHSSKFRSYLDQYVQQQGEERGPSEQRQGLAYSEKQDIPQRKRDQAFIECSDSSDFSPSPMKGKGGEESSLSLYMDKLNSRGALQEPERRQGVSDKQRRGERRDTNTSQDGDVESGEEFASLKQRDSQHQQQIRNKDYKDHAYKVPTSNQGNKDMSYGASPPKAFSSFPAQAQEKKKSKKKNVPKTNADNKSGGPMYPDFNADMSTSPLNKSKNMQPQGATTPSDKGKKTRGSQGGSKKQVFEAYMTTEDVSHGLKRGELIQGSIRINPKKYHEAFIAAPDGKRDIFLDGTAARNRALNGDVVVVQVFPQEQWKVVKSDSEGVSEPETQSGRSQTPGKKTKRPPSPDVIVEAETEAEEQLAKRVENISLNVTEDGIKKEILQRTAKVVYIVEQKHSRAATGFLKFLPDKPFAMFSPVDHRVPRVNVPLPDCPHDFCSRPGDYANILFIVRITSWPDDSNFAEGRLAKTLGQAGEIEPETEGILIEYDVDFSEFSVEVLGCLPQKLPWTIPPEEFGNRRDLRKECIFTIDPATARDLDDALSCKPLPDGNFELGVHIADVSYFMEEGNALDFIASRRATSVYMVQKVIPMLPRLLCEELCSLNPLTDRLTFSVIWKITPEGKILSEWFGRSVIRSCIKLSYDHAQSMIEAPDKLFQADELPPCAAEHPMDEIHQAVLNLHSIAKRLRAQRFQGGALRLDQLKLSFTLDRETSMPQGCYVYQYRDSNKLVEEFMLLANMATAHQIYRSFPNKALLRRHPPPQTKMVDDLQEFCDQMGLNIDFSTAGTLHKSLNETLGDDEYTSARKEVLTHMCSRPMQMAMYFCTGVLKEELLFRHYALNVPFYTHFTSPIRRYADVIVHRLLAASLGCGPHLELKGEEVQKQSSHCNDKKTASKRVQELSSELFFSVFVKESGPLDSEAMVMGILDQAFDVLVLRYGVQKRIYCKGLHGLETFHFHKVGKKGELTLVWAAEEPGKPSVRQEISIFSLVDVQLRADGAPMKYSAVIKRPNETA
;
A
#
# COMPACT_ATOMS: atom_id res chain seq x y z
N MET A 1 -67.25 -22.11 -16.24
CA MET A 1 -68.17 -22.71 -17.22
C MET A 1 -67.34 -22.97 -18.45
N ASP A 2 -67.18 -24.23 -18.83
CA ASP A 2 -66.59 -24.62 -20.11
C ASP A 2 -67.74 -24.85 -21.12
N PRO A 3 -67.50 -24.90 -22.44
CA PRO A 3 -67.14 -26.18 -23.09
C PRO A 3 -66.18 -25.98 -24.32
N PRO A 4 -65.90 -26.97 -25.22
CA PRO A 4 -66.36 -28.36 -25.30
C PRO A 4 -65.30 -29.48 -25.57
N HIS A 5 -65.67 -30.73 -25.22
CA HIS A 5 -65.45 -32.06 -25.86
C HIS A 5 -64.27 -32.32 -26.85
N GLN A 6 -63.63 -33.51 -26.96
CA GLN A 6 -63.72 -34.90 -26.42
C GLN A 6 -62.45 -35.68 -26.92
N SER A 7 -62.06 -36.95 -26.66
CA SER A 7 -62.41 -38.16 -25.83
C SER A 7 -61.18 -39.14 -25.91
N LYS A 8 -61.10 -40.48 -25.63
CA LYS A 8 -62.03 -41.59 -25.28
C LYS A 8 -61.27 -42.85 -24.75
N GLY A 9 -61.43 -43.25 -23.48
CA GLY A 9 -60.96 -44.57 -22.93
C GLY A 9 -59.44 -44.76 -22.71
N GLY A 10 -58.97 -45.75 -21.93
CA GLY A 10 -59.71 -46.66 -21.04
C GLY A 10 -58.84 -47.71 -20.27
N ASN A 11 -59.39 -48.18 -19.15
CA ASN A 11 -59.01 -49.34 -18.30
C ASN A 11 -57.84 -49.28 -17.27
N ARG A 12 -58.13 -50.02 -16.17
CA ARG A 12 -57.41 -50.29 -14.90
C ARG A 12 -56.80 -51.75 -14.98
N PRO A 13 -56.37 -52.50 -13.92
CA PRO A 13 -56.53 -52.25 -12.47
C PRO A 13 -55.52 -52.85 -11.42
N ARG A 14 -55.84 -52.61 -10.13
CA ARG A 14 -55.52 -53.42 -8.92
C ARG A 14 -54.05 -53.48 -8.46
N ASP A 15 -53.72 -53.87 -7.21
CA ASP A 15 -54.35 -53.71 -5.86
C ASP A 15 -53.23 -54.02 -4.84
N GLY A 16 -53.28 -53.50 -3.60
CA GLY A 16 -52.33 -53.90 -2.54
C GLY A 16 -52.36 -53.05 -1.27
N LYS A 17 -52.15 -53.66 -0.10
CA LYS A 17 -52.26 -53.00 1.23
C LYS A 17 -51.16 -53.46 2.21
N ARG A 18 -50.65 -52.48 2.98
CA ARG A 18 -49.95 -52.59 4.30
C ARG A 18 -48.56 -53.27 4.30
N GLY A 19 -47.70 -52.81 5.21
CA GLY A 19 -46.40 -53.42 5.56
C GLY A 19 -46.54 -54.47 6.69
N PRO A 20 -45.51 -54.77 7.51
CA PRO A 20 -44.38 -53.88 7.89
C PRO A 20 -42.96 -54.52 7.97
N SER A 21 -41.99 -53.71 8.46
CA SER A 21 -40.82 -54.09 9.28
C SER A 21 -39.47 -54.54 8.66
N GLN A 22 -38.40 -54.15 9.37
CA GLN A 22 -37.04 -54.72 9.51
C GLN A 22 -36.05 -54.79 8.31
N SER A 23 -35.22 -53.74 8.23
CA SER A 23 -33.73 -53.78 8.28
C SER A 23 -32.94 -54.95 7.65
N THR A 24 -32.17 -54.64 6.60
CA THR A 24 -30.83 -55.20 6.33
C THR A 24 -29.89 -54.12 5.76
N VAL A 25 -28.61 -54.16 6.12
CA VAL A 25 -27.56 -53.26 5.60
C VAL A 25 -26.64 -54.05 4.65
N PRO A 26 -26.35 -53.55 3.43
CA PRO A 26 -25.28 -54.06 2.59
C PRO A 26 -24.01 -53.18 2.65
N HIS A 27 -22.88 -53.85 2.87
CA HIS A 27 -21.53 -53.35 3.13
C HIS A 27 -20.97 -52.22 2.22
N GLN A 28 -20.12 -51.39 2.81
CA GLN A 28 -19.07 -50.66 2.08
C GLN A 28 -18.12 -51.65 1.38
N LYS A 29 -18.05 -51.61 0.04
CA LYS A 29 -16.88 -52.08 -0.72
C LYS A 29 -16.89 -51.64 -2.20
N ASP A 30 -16.96 -50.33 -2.47
CA ASP A 30 -16.32 -49.81 -3.70
C ASP A 30 -16.06 -48.29 -3.68
N ALA A 31 -14.85 -47.91 -3.25
CA ALA A 31 -14.30 -46.57 -3.45
C ALA A 31 -13.27 -46.54 -4.59
N TYR A 32 -12.53 -47.63 -4.77
CA TYR A 32 -11.43 -47.74 -5.75
C TYR A 32 -11.94 -47.75 -7.20
N ALA A 33 -13.01 -48.51 -7.50
CA ALA A 33 -13.60 -48.48 -8.85
C ALA A 33 -14.18 -47.10 -9.22
N ARG A 34 -14.69 -46.35 -8.22
CA ARG A 34 -15.16 -44.98 -8.42
C ARG A 34 -14.02 -44.03 -8.80
N LEU A 35 -12.90 -44.05 -8.08
CA LEU A 35 -11.72 -43.23 -8.41
C LEU A 35 -11.20 -43.50 -9.84
N LEU A 36 -11.10 -44.77 -10.22
CA LEU A 36 -10.67 -45.20 -11.56
C LEU A 36 -11.67 -44.85 -12.68
N SER A 37 -12.95 -44.64 -12.35
CA SER A 37 -13.96 -44.22 -13.33
C SER A 37 -13.90 -42.73 -13.66
N GLN A 38 -13.43 -41.89 -12.73
CA GLN A 38 -13.47 -40.42 -12.86
C GLN A 38 -12.20 -39.81 -13.45
N HIS A 39 -11.06 -40.51 -13.43
CA HIS A 39 -9.79 -40.02 -13.98
C HIS A 39 -9.30 -40.86 -15.16
N HIS A 40 -9.23 -40.26 -16.35
CA HIS A 40 -8.72 -40.91 -17.57
C HIS A 40 -7.23 -40.61 -17.86
N SER A 41 -6.53 -39.91 -16.96
CA SER A 41 -5.11 -39.59 -17.11
C SER A 41 -4.21 -40.82 -16.93
N SER A 42 -3.37 -41.11 -17.91
CA SER A 42 -2.36 -42.19 -17.84
C SER A 42 -1.33 -41.96 -16.73
N LYS A 43 -0.96 -40.69 -16.47
CA LYS A 43 -0.07 -40.33 -15.35
C LYS A 43 -0.68 -40.66 -13.98
N PHE A 44 -2.00 -40.54 -13.83
CA PHE A 44 -2.69 -40.83 -12.57
C PHE A 44 -2.73 -42.34 -12.27
N ARG A 45 -2.93 -43.18 -13.30
CA ARG A 45 -2.76 -44.64 -13.15
C ARG A 45 -1.34 -45.01 -12.75
N SER A 46 -0.34 -44.49 -13.47
CA SER A 46 1.07 -44.75 -13.15
C SER A 46 1.48 -44.31 -11.73
N TYR A 47 0.86 -43.28 -11.18
CA TYR A 47 1.06 -42.84 -9.79
C TYR A 47 0.41 -43.79 -8.78
N LEU A 48 -0.83 -44.25 -9.04
CA LEU A 48 -1.49 -45.27 -8.20
C LEU A 48 -0.75 -46.61 -8.22
N ASP A 49 -0.25 -47.04 -9.37
CA ASP A 49 0.53 -48.28 -9.50
C ASP A 49 1.85 -48.20 -8.69
N GLN A 50 2.54 -47.05 -8.72
CA GLN A 50 3.72 -46.79 -7.88
C GLN A 50 3.38 -46.73 -6.38
N TYR A 51 2.25 -46.12 -6.01
CA TYR A 51 1.80 -46.04 -4.62
C TYR A 51 1.45 -47.42 -4.04
N VAL A 52 0.83 -48.29 -4.85
CA VAL A 52 0.54 -49.69 -4.48
C VAL A 52 1.83 -50.52 -4.37
N GLN A 53 2.84 -50.27 -5.21
CA GLN A 53 4.16 -50.89 -5.07
C GLN A 53 4.87 -50.46 -3.78
N GLN A 54 4.89 -49.17 -3.45
CA GLN A 54 5.52 -48.66 -2.22
C GLN A 54 4.83 -49.14 -0.94
N GLN A 55 3.51 -49.32 -0.95
CA GLN A 55 2.76 -49.95 0.16
C GLN A 55 3.02 -51.48 0.27
N GLY A 56 3.67 -52.11 -0.71
CA GLY A 56 3.92 -53.54 -0.77
C GLY A 56 5.18 -54.01 -0.03
N GLU A 57 6.17 -53.15 0.19
CA GLU A 57 7.51 -53.57 0.66
C GLU A 57 7.67 -53.60 2.19
N GLU A 58 6.77 -52.98 2.97
CA GLU A 58 6.80 -53.00 4.46
C GLU A 58 6.08 -54.21 5.10
N ARG A 59 5.79 -55.29 4.35
CA ARG A 59 5.23 -56.54 4.94
C ARG A 59 5.95 -57.81 4.49
N GLY A 60 6.90 -58.24 5.31
CA GLY A 60 7.50 -59.58 5.23
C GLY A 60 6.46 -60.71 5.45
N PRO A 61 6.66 -61.89 4.85
CA PRO A 61 5.62 -62.92 4.72
C PRO A 61 5.52 -63.88 5.92
N SER A 62 4.34 -64.48 6.12
CA SER A 62 4.16 -65.64 7.03
C SER A 62 2.98 -66.56 6.66
N GLU A 63 3.19 -67.40 5.63
CA GLU A 63 2.45 -68.66 5.37
C GLU A 63 3.45 -69.70 4.81
N GLN A 64 3.34 -71.02 5.01
CA GLN A 64 2.34 -71.81 5.72
C GLN A 64 2.96 -73.08 6.37
N ARG A 65 2.13 -73.92 7.00
CA ARG A 65 2.50 -74.97 7.99
C ARG A 65 3.36 -76.15 7.50
N GLN A 66 4.38 -76.46 8.31
CA GLN A 66 4.63 -77.79 8.93
C GLN A 66 5.14 -77.55 10.38
N GLY A 67 5.11 -78.47 11.35
CA GLY A 67 4.55 -79.83 11.40
C GLY A 67 4.73 -80.48 12.81
N LEU A 68 4.16 -81.67 13.00
CA LEU A 68 4.45 -82.69 14.05
C LEU A 68 4.69 -82.27 15.54
N ALA A 69 3.62 -82.38 16.34
CA ALA A 69 3.47 -83.17 17.59
C ALA A 69 4.32 -82.95 18.89
N TYR A 70 3.63 -83.14 20.05
CA TYR A 70 4.13 -83.35 21.45
C TYR A 70 4.91 -82.18 22.13
N SER A 71 4.95 -82.01 23.47
CA SER A 71 4.11 -82.47 24.60
C SER A 71 4.34 -81.54 25.82
N GLU A 72 3.31 -81.25 26.65
CA GLU A 72 3.39 -80.92 28.11
C GLU A 72 4.28 -79.71 28.56
N LYS A 73 4.25 -79.13 29.78
CA LYS A 73 3.34 -79.11 30.96
C LYS A 73 3.71 -77.88 31.84
N GLN A 74 2.72 -77.24 32.50
CA GLN A 74 2.80 -76.62 33.85
C GLN A 74 3.81 -75.47 34.12
N ASP A 75 3.67 -74.56 35.10
CA ASP A 75 2.53 -74.21 35.98
C ASP A 75 2.54 -72.72 36.45
N ILE A 76 1.49 -72.31 37.16
CA ILE A 76 1.22 -70.98 37.80
C ILE A 76 1.60 -71.05 39.30
N PRO A 77 2.19 -70.04 40.02
CA PRO A 77 1.58 -68.73 40.43
C PRO A 77 2.55 -67.49 40.41
N GLN A 78 2.14 -66.23 40.21
CA GLN A 78 1.23 -65.29 40.93
C GLN A 78 1.77 -64.54 42.19
N ARG A 79 1.66 -63.19 42.12
CA ARG A 79 1.05 -62.22 43.08
C ARG A 79 1.90 -61.27 43.98
N LYS A 80 1.44 -59.99 43.97
CA LYS A 80 1.37 -58.98 45.06
C LYS A 80 2.66 -58.25 45.52
N ARG A 81 2.63 -57.02 46.09
CA ARG A 81 1.74 -55.81 46.01
C ARG A 81 2.30 -54.67 46.91
N ASP A 82 1.65 -53.49 46.88
CA ASP A 82 1.61 -52.40 47.90
C ASP A 82 2.90 -51.54 48.07
N GLN A 83 2.84 -50.19 47.90
CA GLN A 83 2.59 -49.07 48.86
C GLN A 83 3.79 -48.68 49.76
N ALA A 84 4.04 -47.42 50.20
CA ALA A 84 3.60 -46.06 49.79
C ALA A 84 4.40 -44.97 50.60
N PHE A 85 4.22 -43.67 50.30
CA PHE A 85 4.55 -42.48 51.16
C PHE A 85 6.06 -42.20 51.47
N ILE A 86 6.57 -41.05 51.97
CA ILE A 86 6.07 -39.67 52.26
C ILE A 86 7.25 -38.64 52.29
N GLU A 87 6.98 -37.33 52.06
CA GLU A 87 7.68 -36.06 52.47
C GLU A 87 9.24 -35.90 52.38
N CYS A 88 9.79 -34.82 51.78
CA CYS A 88 10.19 -33.51 52.35
C CYS A 88 11.48 -33.56 53.23
N SER A 89 12.41 -32.58 53.31
CA SER A 89 12.43 -31.15 52.90
C SER A 89 13.87 -30.63 52.64
N ASP A 90 13.96 -29.43 52.03
CA ASP A 90 14.92 -28.32 52.33
C ASP A 90 16.43 -28.25 51.93
N SER A 91 16.85 -26.97 51.84
CA SER A 91 18.20 -26.38 52.05
C SER A 91 19.32 -26.38 50.95
N SER A 92 19.43 -25.20 50.32
CA SER A 92 20.63 -24.35 50.12
C SER A 92 21.95 -24.83 49.47
N ASP A 93 22.38 -24.03 48.48
CA ASP A 93 23.76 -23.60 48.16
C ASP A 93 24.87 -24.61 47.83
N PHE A 94 25.40 -24.54 46.59
CA PHE A 94 26.77 -24.05 46.33
C PHE A 94 27.01 -23.81 44.82
N SER A 95 27.96 -22.92 44.50
CA SER A 95 28.58 -22.73 43.17
C SER A 95 30.10 -22.85 43.34
N PRO A 96 30.88 -23.45 42.41
CA PRO A 96 31.01 -22.88 41.05
C PRO A 96 31.22 -23.88 39.88
N SER A 97 31.17 -23.33 38.66
CA SER A 97 31.59 -23.91 37.37
C SER A 97 33.12 -24.13 37.27
N PRO A 98 33.71 -24.68 36.16
CA PRO A 98 33.08 -25.17 34.91
C PRO A 98 33.62 -26.51 34.35
N MET A 99 32.91 -27.13 33.39
CA MET A 99 33.54 -27.69 32.16
C MET A 99 32.50 -28.05 31.06
N LYS A 100 33.01 -28.29 29.84
CA LYS A 100 32.24 -28.36 28.58
C LYS A 100 31.44 -29.66 28.40
N GLY A 101 30.21 -29.54 27.89
CA GLY A 101 29.43 -30.63 27.26
C GLY A 101 28.53 -30.06 26.15
N LYS A 102 28.28 -30.81 25.07
CA LYS A 102 27.40 -30.40 23.96
C LYS A 102 26.14 -31.27 23.90
N GLY A 103 25.00 -30.63 23.67
CA GLY A 103 23.99 -31.15 22.72
C GLY A 103 22.64 -31.53 23.29
N GLY A 104 21.60 -30.78 22.88
CA GLY A 104 20.25 -31.30 22.65
C GLY A 104 19.29 -31.30 23.84
N GLU A 105 18.65 -30.16 24.11
CA GLU A 105 17.34 -30.12 24.76
C GLU A 105 16.40 -29.22 23.93
N GLU A 106 15.14 -29.64 23.79
CA GLU A 106 14.13 -28.95 23.00
C GLU A 106 13.47 -27.82 23.82
N SER A 107 13.41 -26.61 23.27
CA SER A 107 12.80 -25.47 23.97
C SER A 107 11.29 -25.66 24.11
N SER A 108 10.80 -25.50 25.34
CA SER A 108 9.39 -25.71 25.73
C SER A 108 8.36 -24.79 25.04
N LEU A 109 8.80 -23.87 24.18
CA LEU A 109 7.95 -23.04 23.32
C LEU A 109 7.34 -23.81 22.14
N SER A 110 8.01 -24.84 21.59
CA SER A 110 7.47 -25.64 20.47
C SER A 110 6.19 -26.40 20.89
N LEU A 111 6.27 -27.11 22.03
CA LEU A 111 5.17 -27.85 22.65
C LEU A 111 3.99 -26.99 23.13
N TYR A 112 4.14 -25.65 23.12
CA TYR A 112 3.03 -24.73 23.35
C TYR A 112 2.30 -24.39 22.04
N MET A 113 3.03 -24.24 20.92
CA MET A 113 2.45 -23.90 19.62
C MET A 113 1.60 -25.04 19.04
N ASP A 114 2.05 -26.30 19.13
CA ASP A 114 1.27 -27.46 18.63
C ASP A 114 -0.07 -27.67 19.37
N LYS A 115 -0.15 -27.25 20.63
CA LYS A 115 -1.39 -27.33 21.44
C LYS A 115 -2.47 -26.34 21.03
N LEU A 116 -2.15 -25.34 20.21
CA LEU A 116 -3.13 -24.38 19.69
C LEU A 116 -3.95 -24.94 18.51
N ASN A 117 -3.43 -25.95 17.79
CA ASN A 117 -4.11 -26.55 16.64
C ASN A 117 -5.06 -27.72 16.99
N SER A 118 -5.22 -28.09 18.26
CA SER A 118 -5.81 -29.38 18.66
C SER A 118 -6.83 -29.32 19.82
N ARG A 119 -7.69 -28.29 19.85
CA ARG A 119 -8.88 -28.23 20.72
C ARG A 119 -10.13 -27.75 19.97
N GLY A 120 -10.89 -28.68 19.42
CA GLY A 120 -12.09 -28.35 18.62
C GLY A 120 -13.00 -29.52 18.26
N ALA A 121 -13.10 -30.56 19.10
CA ALA A 121 -13.98 -31.71 18.85
C ALA A 121 -14.51 -32.34 20.14
N LEU A 122 -15.84 -32.36 20.30
CA LEU A 122 -16.71 -33.34 21.01
C LEU A 122 -17.96 -32.66 21.63
N GLN A 123 -19.06 -32.61 20.88
CA GLN A 123 -20.41 -33.11 21.26
C GLN A 123 -21.47 -32.68 20.24
N GLU A 124 -22.12 -33.65 19.58
CA GLU A 124 -23.39 -33.44 18.88
C GLU A 124 -24.56 -33.80 19.80
N PRO A 125 -25.68 -33.06 19.71
CA PRO A 125 -27.01 -33.63 19.94
C PRO A 125 -27.93 -33.50 18.71
N GLU A 126 -28.79 -34.51 18.58
CA GLU A 126 -29.69 -34.87 17.47
C GLU A 126 -30.40 -33.73 16.69
N ARG A 127 -30.43 -33.88 15.36
CA ARG A 127 -31.22 -33.03 14.44
C ARG A 127 -32.73 -33.22 14.61
N ARG A 128 -33.49 -32.13 14.70
CA ARG A 128 -34.90 -32.06 14.28
C ARG A 128 -35.02 -31.40 12.91
N GLN A 129 -36.02 -31.78 12.13
CA GLN A 129 -36.21 -31.32 10.74
C GLN A 129 -37.13 -30.11 10.64
N GLY A 130 -36.77 -29.18 9.75
CA GLY A 130 -37.68 -28.20 9.13
C GLY A 130 -37.52 -26.75 9.58
N VAL A 131 -37.18 -25.87 8.62
CA VAL A 131 -37.56 -24.44 8.42
C VAL A 131 -36.67 -23.86 7.29
N SER A 132 -37.02 -22.69 6.74
CA SER A 132 -36.67 -22.19 5.40
C SER A 132 -35.26 -21.59 5.20
N ASP A 133 -34.87 -21.44 3.92
CA ASP A 133 -33.56 -21.01 3.39
C ASP A 133 -33.08 -19.58 3.72
N LYS A 134 -33.55 -18.95 4.80
CA LYS A 134 -33.12 -17.58 5.20
C LYS A 134 -31.97 -17.51 6.22
N GLN A 135 -31.43 -18.65 6.70
CA GLN A 135 -30.41 -18.68 7.77
C GLN A 135 -29.01 -19.19 7.36
N ARG A 136 -28.73 -19.49 6.08
CA ARG A 136 -27.36 -19.77 5.59
C ARG A 136 -26.54 -18.50 5.38
N ARG A 137 -26.28 -17.74 6.45
CA ARG A 137 -25.36 -16.58 6.45
C ARG A 137 -24.17 -16.69 7.41
N GLY A 138 -24.11 -17.75 8.23
CA GLY A 138 -22.88 -18.13 8.92
C GLY A 138 -21.82 -18.71 7.98
N GLU A 139 -20.59 -18.76 8.47
CA GLU A 139 -19.44 -19.48 7.88
C GLU A 139 -18.79 -18.92 6.59
N ARG A 140 -19.15 -17.74 6.09
CA ARG A 140 -18.23 -17.03 5.17
C ARG A 140 -16.97 -16.57 5.92
N ARG A 141 -15.87 -16.39 5.19
CA ARG A 141 -14.65 -15.75 5.69
C ARG A 141 -14.33 -14.60 4.75
N ASP A 142 -14.73 -13.41 5.18
CA ASP A 142 -14.33 -12.17 4.53
C ASP A 142 -12.87 -11.85 4.88
N THR A 143 -12.26 -10.93 4.13
CA THR A 143 -10.80 -10.74 4.14
C THR A 143 -10.27 -9.78 5.20
N ASN A 144 -8.94 -9.71 5.33
CA ASN A 144 -8.27 -8.87 6.33
C ASN A 144 -8.19 -7.40 5.86
N THR A 145 -9.34 -6.74 5.68
CA THR A 145 -9.41 -5.31 5.29
C THR A 145 -9.22 -4.36 6.48
N SER A 146 -8.33 -4.70 7.42
CA SER A 146 -7.96 -3.90 8.60
C SER A 146 -7.09 -2.69 8.26
N GLN A 147 -7.58 -1.87 7.32
CA GLN A 147 -7.03 -0.56 6.99
C GLN A 147 -7.59 0.55 7.89
N ASP A 148 -8.66 0.31 8.65
CA ASP A 148 -9.44 1.36 9.33
C ASP A 148 -8.60 2.23 10.29
N GLY A 149 -7.53 1.70 10.89
CA GLY A 149 -6.59 2.46 11.73
C GLY A 149 -5.62 3.38 10.96
N ASP A 150 -5.52 3.28 9.64
CA ASP A 150 -4.87 4.27 8.77
C ASP A 150 -5.92 5.28 8.27
N VAL A 151 -6.43 6.04 9.25
CA VAL A 151 -7.55 7.00 9.21
C VAL A 151 -7.30 8.25 8.34
N GLU A 152 -6.58 8.10 7.23
CA GLU A 152 -6.34 9.16 6.23
C GLU A 152 -7.38 9.13 5.10
N SER A 153 -8.32 8.17 5.15
CA SER A 153 -9.38 7.93 4.17
C SER A 153 -10.64 7.43 4.88
N GLY A 154 -11.82 7.85 4.41
CA GLY A 154 -13.12 7.30 4.80
C GLY A 154 -14.22 7.73 3.82
N GLU A 155 -15.36 7.04 3.79
CA GLU A 155 -16.43 7.30 2.82
C GLU A 155 -17.73 7.77 3.53
N GLU A 156 -18.72 8.20 2.75
CA GLU A 156 -20.14 8.29 3.16
C GLU A 156 -21.03 8.21 1.90
N PHE A 157 -22.00 7.31 1.91
CA PHE A 157 -22.96 7.08 0.83
C PHE A 157 -24.39 7.32 1.31
N ALA A 158 -25.27 7.82 0.42
CA ALA A 158 -26.65 8.16 0.75
C ALA A 158 -27.52 6.91 0.96
N SER A 159 -28.42 6.97 1.95
CA SER A 159 -29.29 5.85 2.32
C SER A 159 -30.48 5.71 1.38
N LEU A 160 -30.41 4.77 0.42
CA LEU A 160 -31.55 4.36 -0.40
C LEU A 160 -32.64 3.71 0.45
N LYS A 161 -33.62 4.50 0.89
CA LYS A 161 -34.82 3.98 1.57
C LYS A 161 -35.71 3.24 0.57
N GLN A 162 -35.70 1.91 0.65
CA GLN A 162 -36.75 1.09 0.04
C GLN A 162 -38.12 1.53 0.56
N ARG A 163 -39.05 1.80 -0.36
CA ARG A 163 -40.44 2.17 -0.02
C ARG A 163 -41.34 0.97 -0.25
N ASP A 164 -41.62 0.22 0.81
CA ASP A 164 -42.80 -0.65 0.81
C ASP A 164 -44.06 0.19 0.59
N SER A 165 -44.99 -0.34 -0.21
CA SER A 165 -46.14 0.42 -0.68
C SER A 165 -47.42 -0.43 -0.70
N GLN A 166 -48.23 -0.30 0.36
CA GLN A 166 -49.66 -0.60 0.34
C GLN A 166 -50.40 -0.10 1.59
N HIS A 167 -51.71 0.11 1.44
CA HIS A 167 -52.71 0.58 2.44
C HIS A 167 -52.53 2.01 3.01
N GLN A 168 -53.60 2.72 3.41
CA GLN A 168 -54.93 2.83 2.79
C GLN A 168 -55.58 4.18 3.18
N GLN A 169 -56.54 4.63 2.37
CA GLN A 169 -57.27 5.89 2.36
C GLN A 169 -57.89 6.42 3.70
N GLN A 170 -58.29 7.71 3.63
CA GLN A 170 -59.27 8.45 4.46
C GLN A 170 -58.82 9.08 5.80
N ILE A 171 -58.85 10.42 5.86
CA ILE A 171 -59.90 11.22 6.54
C ILE A 171 -59.85 12.68 6.04
N ARG A 172 -60.90 13.48 6.29
CA ARG A 172 -61.16 14.81 5.70
C ARG A 172 -60.74 16.00 6.58
N ASN A 173 -60.45 17.12 5.89
CA ASN A 173 -60.71 18.53 6.20
C ASN A 173 -60.62 19.05 7.65
N LYS A 174 -59.84 20.14 7.84
CA LYS A 174 -60.45 21.48 8.06
C LYS A 174 -59.49 22.65 7.82
N ASP A 175 -60.10 23.82 7.65
CA ASP A 175 -59.52 25.10 7.27
C ASP A 175 -58.81 25.81 8.45
N TYR A 176 -57.93 26.78 8.16
CA TYR A 176 -58.24 28.21 8.36
C TYR A 176 -57.26 29.10 7.57
N LYS A 177 -57.43 30.43 7.63
CA LYS A 177 -57.08 31.38 6.56
C LYS A 177 -56.32 32.61 7.05
N ASP A 178 -55.57 33.21 6.12
CA ASP A 178 -55.14 34.62 6.02
C ASP A 178 -54.59 35.35 7.27
N HIS A 179 -53.40 35.94 7.14
CA HIS A 179 -53.25 37.42 7.15
C HIS A 179 -51.86 37.84 6.63
N ALA A 180 -51.77 39.06 6.10
CA ALA A 180 -50.54 39.69 5.60
C ALA A 180 -50.40 41.10 6.22
N TYR A 181 -49.21 41.74 6.13
CA TYR A 181 -49.06 43.08 5.51
C TYR A 181 -47.63 43.66 5.57
N LYS A 182 -47.14 44.04 4.38
CA LYS A 182 -46.24 45.14 3.97
C LYS A 182 -45.09 45.68 4.85
N VAL A 183 -43.94 45.72 4.18
CA VAL A 183 -42.79 46.65 4.28
C VAL A 183 -43.18 48.15 4.27
N PRO A 184 -42.40 49.02 4.94
CA PRO A 184 -42.15 50.40 4.52
C PRO A 184 -40.68 50.66 4.07
N THR A 185 -40.47 51.59 3.13
CA THR A 185 -39.13 52.01 2.64
C THR A 185 -38.96 53.53 2.68
N SER A 186 -37.75 54.01 2.99
CA SER A 186 -37.32 55.42 2.81
C SER A 186 -35.80 55.58 3.06
N ASN A 187 -35.14 56.69 2.69
CA ASN A 187 -34.94 57.25 1.34
C ASN A 187 -33.70 58.18 1.33
N GLN A 188 -32.88 58.19 0.26
CA GLN A 188 -31.93 59.25 -0.21
C GLN A 188 -30.86 59.88 0.74
N GLY A 189 -29.67 60.29 0.22
CA GLY A 189 -28.87 61.33 0.93
C GLY A 189 -27.34 61.57 0.75
N ASN A 190 -26.76 61.57 -0.46
CA ASN A 190 -25.55 62.38 -0.88
C ASN A 190 -24.23 62.52 -0.04
N LYS A 191 -23.10 62.29 -0.77
CA LYS A 191 -21.85 63.11 -0.88
C LYS A 191 -20.63 63.07 0.09
N ASP A 192 -19.49 62.69 -0.53
CA ASP A 192 -18.17 63.36 -0.61
C ASP A 192 -17.13 63.44 0.57
N MET A 193 -15.83 63.41 0.18
CA MET A 193 -14.58 63.83 0.87
C MET A 193 -13.85 62.94 1.93
N SER A 194 -12.97 62.06 1.43
CA SER A 194 -11.49 62.01 1.69
C SER A 194 -10.84 61.81 3.09
N TYR A 195 -9.86 60.88 3.13
CA TYR A 195 -8.65 60.76 4.00
C TYR A 195 -8.77 60.80 5.55
N GLY A 196 -8.26 59.76 6.25
CA GLY A 196 -7.97 59.84 7.69
C GLY A 196 -7.53 58.52 8.36
N ALA A 197 -6.37 58.53 9.04
CA ALA A 197 -5.66 57.35 9.57
C ALA A 197 -6.16 56.76 10.91
N SER A 198 -5.96 55.44 11.08
CA SER A 198 -5.55 54.69 12.31
C SER A 198 -6.42 54.67 13.60
N PRO A 199 -6.39 53.56 14.38
CA PRO A 199 -7.24 53.38 15.57
C PRO A 199 -6.62 53.83 16.92
N PRO A 200 -7.44 54.12 17.95
CA PRO A 200 -7.00 54.50 19.31
C PRO A 200 -6.73 53.30 20.25
N LYS A 201 -6.12 53.58 21.42
CA LYS A 201 -5.82 52.64 22.53
C LYS A 201 -6.27 53.21 23.88
N ALA A 202 -6.53 52.33 24.85
CA ALA A 202 -6.54 52.55 26.32
C ALA A 202 -6.67 51.17 27.02
N PHE A 203 -6.25 50.89 28.26
CA PHE A 203 -5.25 51.40 29.22
C PHE A 203 -5.15 50.32 30.34
N SER A 204 -4.13 50.12 31.19
CA SER A 204 -2.80 50.71 31.46
C SER A 204 -1.90 49.55 32.01
N SER A 205 -0.80 49.61 32.78
CA SER A 205 0.02 50.64 33.48
C SER A 205 1.46 50.10 33.68
N PHE A 206 2.32 50.78 34.46
CA PHE A 206 3.68 50.35 34.90
C PHE A 206 4.08 51.15 36.17
N PRO A 207 5.13 50.72 36.92
CA PRO A 207 6.42 51.45 36.89
C PRO A 207 7.67 50.51 36.88
N ALA A 208 8.67 50.69 36.00
CA ALA A 208 9.90 51.51 36.15
C ALA A 208 11.03 50.81 36.96
N GLN A 209 12.34 50.90 36.69
CA GLN A 209 13.18 51.63 35.69
C GLN A 209 14.58 50.91 35.60
N ALA A 210 15.66 51.23 34.85
CA ALA A 210 16.08 52.33 33.93
C ALA A 210 17.24 51.90 32.97
N GLN A 211 17.54 52.75 31.97
CA GLN A 211 18.85 53.23 31.41
C GLN A 211 20.15 52.35 31.36
N GLU A 212 21.08 52.45 30.37
CA GLU A 212 21.10 53.23 29.10
C GLU A 212 21.99 52.69 27.93
N LYS A 213 22.09 53.47 26.83
CA LYS A 213 22.56 53.09 25.47
C LYS A 213 24.04 53.45 25.19
N LYS A 214 24.67 52.78 24.20
CA LYS A 214 25.15 53.41 22.92
C LYS A 214 25.77 52.43 21.89
N LYS A 215 26.13 52.96 20.71
CA LYS A 215 26.56 52.27 19.46
C LYS A 215 28.04 52.55 19.13
N SER A 216 28.75 51.68 18.38
CA SER A 216 29.13 51.94 16.96
C SER A 216 30.28 51.08 16.35
N LYS A 217 30.08 50.69 15.07
CA LYS A 217 31.02 50.54 13.91
C LYS A 217 32.44 49.90 14.05
N LYS A 218 32.71 48.96 13.11
CA LYS A 218 33.92 48.74 12.23
C LYS A 218 35.24 49.46 12.62
N LYS A 219 36.44 48.87 12.49
CA LYS A 219 36.99 48.18 11.27
C LYS A 219 38.39 47.54 11.52
N ASN A 220 38.86 46.75 10.53
CA ASN A 220 40.27 46.43 10.17
C ASN A 220 41.08 45.33 10.92
N VAL A 221 42.05 44.80 10.16
CA VAL A 221 42.94 43.63 10.29
C VAL A 221 44.38 44.15 10.02
N PRO A 222 45.45 43.65 10.69
CA PRO A 222 46.36 42.68 10.04
C PRO A 222 47.03 41.61 10.94
N LYS A 223 47.70 40.66 10.28
CA LYS A 223 48.44 39.49 10.80
C LYS A 223 49.87 39.83 11.28
N THR A 224 50.49 38.90 12.03
CA THR A 224 51.93 38.55 11.88
C THR A 224 52.21 37.12 12.39
N ASN A 225 53.36 36.54 12.01
CA ASN A 225 53.80 35.17 12.34
C ASN A 225 54.96 35.17 13.36
N ALA A 226 55.20 34.05 14.06
CA ALA A 226 56.56 33.55 14.45
C ALA A 226 56.50 32.15 15.15
N ASP A 227 57.61 31.41 15.10
CA ASP A 227 57.78 30.03 15.62
C ASP A 227 58.55 29.95 16.96
N ASN A 228 58.36 28.87 17.77
CA ASN A 228 59.37 27.80 17.96
C ASN A 228 59.08 26.73 19.06
N LYS A 229 59.18 25.45 18.65
CA LYS A 229 59.94 24.28 19.19
C LYS A 229 60.08 23.90 20.69
N SER A 230 60.27 22.58 20.84
CA SER A 230 60.84 21.77 21.95
C SER A 230 59.89 21.38 23.11
N GLY A 231 59.97 20.17 23.70
CA GLY A 231 60.78 18.97 23.39
C GLY A 231 60.33 17.75 24.24
N GLY A 232 60.74 16.51 23.91
CA GLY A 232 60.28 15.26 24.57
C GLY A 232 61.39 14.34 25.11
N PRO A 233 61.04 13.35 25.94
CA PRO A 233 61.54 11.94 25.87
C PRO A 233 60.44 10.90 26.26
N MET A 234 60.53 9.56 26.15
CA MET A 234 61.39 8.57 25.44
C MET A 234 60.67 7.17 25.39
N TYR A 235 61.35 6.11 24.92
CA TYR A 235 60.95 4.68 24.81
C TYR A 235 62.12 3.78 25.33
N PRO A 236 62.00 2.43 25.62
CA PRO A 236 62.07 1.38 24.56
C PRO A 236 61.46 -0.05 24.80
N ASP A 237 60.98 -0.66 23.70
CA ASP A 237 61.20 -2.02 23.10
C ASP A 237 61.45 -3.33 23.90
N PHE A 238 61.01 -4.49 23.35
CA PHE A 238 61.88 -5.45 22.60
C PHE A 238 61.15 -6.67 21.92
N ASN A 239 61.30 -6.78 20.58
CA ASN A 239 61.51 -7.95 19.68
C ASN A 239 60.63 -9.23 19.68
N ALA A 240 60.49 -10.00 18.57
CA ALA A 240 60.69 -9.85 17.09
C ALA A 240 60.09 -11.14 16.41
N ASP A 241 60.30 -11.64 15.18
CA ASP A 241 61.08 -11.36 13.94
C ASP A 241 60.41 -12.22 12.77
N MET A 242 60.87 -12.54 11.54
CA MET A 242 62.10 -12.32 10.74
C MET A 242 61.86 -12.52 9.20
N SER A 243 62.41 -11.63 8.36
CA SER A 243 62.96 -11.89 6.98
C SER A 243 62.02 -12.35 5.81
N THR A 244 62.33 -12.17 4.49
CA THR A 244 63.50 -11.66 3.73
C THR A 244 63.11 -10.71 2.55
N SER A 245 64.08 -9.97 1.98
CA SER A 245 63.94 -8.93 0.91
C SER A 245 64.88 -9.24 -0.31
N PRO A 246 65.40 -8.33 -1.20
CA PRO A 246 65.08 -6.93 -1.56
C PRO A 246 65.20 -6.51 -3.08
N LEU A 247 64.72 -5.29 -3.39
CA LEU A 247 65.17 -4.21 -4.33
C LEU A 247 66.26 -4.42 -5.43
N ASN A 248 66.12 -3.67 -6.55
CA ASN A 248 67.17 -2.72 -7.01
C ASN A 248 66.65 -1.51 -7.85
N LYS A 249 67.52 -0.52 -8.16
CA LYS A 249 67.21 0.82 -8.75
C LYS A 249 68.03 1.15 -10.02
N SER A 250 67.61 2.14 -10.82
CA SER A 250 68.48 3.20 -11.40
C SER A 250 67.71 4.35 -12.11
N LYS A 251 68.41 5.42 -12.53
CA LYS A 251 67.88 6.72 -13.01
C LYS A 251 68.46 7.19 -14.36
N ASN A 252 67.90 8.30 -14.86
CA ASN A 252 68.49 9.39 -15.68
C ASN A 252 68.24 9.42 -17.21
N MET A 253 68.48 10.62 -17.78
CA MET A 253 67.90 11.14 -19.04
C MET A 253 68.95 11.40 -20.15
N GLN A 254 68.47 11.51 -21.39
CA GLN A 254 68.84 12.45 -22.49
C GLN A 254 70.32 12.86 -22.73
N PRO A 255 70.79 12.96 -24.00
CA PRO A 255 70.28 14.00 -24.92
C PRO A 255 70.24 13.66 -26.44
N GLN A 256 69.69 14.62 -27.23
CA GLN A 256 70.02 15.05 -28.64
C GLN A 256 70.42 14.01 -29.72
N GLY A 257 70.09 14.15 -31.03
CA GLY A 257 69.26 15.14 -31.73
C GLY A 257 69.52 15.19 -33.26
N ALA A 258 68.46 15.39 -34.05
CA ALA A 258 68.43 15.80 -35.48
C ALA A 258 68.78 14.81 -36.65
N THR A 259 68.24 15.18 -37.83
CA THR A 259 68.48 14.73 -39.22
C THR A 259 67.90 13.38 -39.75
N THR A 260 66.99 13.53 -40.71
CA THR A 260 66.39 12.57 -41.68
C THR A 260 67.20 12.51 -42.99
N PRO A 261 67.16 11.45 -43.86
CA PRO A 261 65.98 11.19 -44.72
C PRO A 261 65.69 9.74 -45.21
N SER A 262 64.40 9.52 -45.56
CA SER A 262 63.77 8.62 -46.56
C SER A 262 64.48 7.36 -47.13
N ASP A 263 63.76 6.22 -47.13
CA ASP A 263 63.11 5.68 -48.36
C ASP A 263 61.90 4.76 -48.04
N LYS A 264 61.28 4.12 -49.06
CA LYS A 264 59.94 3.51 -49.06
C LYS A 264 59.93 1.99 -48.78
N GLY A 265 58.85 1.45 -48.19
CA GLY A 265 58.45 0.06 -48.51
C GLY A 265 57.51 -0.72 -47.57
N LYS A 266 56.36 -1.16 -48.11
CA LYS A 266 55.57 -2.38 -47.75
C LYS A 266 55.15 -2.66 -46.29
N LYS A 267 53.95 -2.17 -45.96
CA LYS A 267 52.80 -2.91 -45.38
C LYS A 267 53.07 -4.22 -44.58
N THR A 268 52.71 -4.19 -43.30
CA THR A 268 52.03 -5.30 -42.59
C THR A 268 50.71 -4.80 -42.01
N ARG A 269 49.62 -5.56 -42.18
CA ARG A 269 48.31 -5.23 -41.57
C ARG A 269 48.22 -5.82 -40.16
N GLY A 270 48.49 -5.01 -39.15
CA GLY A 270 48.07 -5.32 -37.77
C GLY A 270 46.55 -5.21 -37.65
N SER A 271 45.93 -6.14 -36.92
CA SER A 271 44.47 -6.11 -36.70
C SER A 271 44.09 -4.97 -35.74
N GLN A 272 43.06 -4.21 -36.08
CA GLN A 272 42.44 -3.29 -35.12
C GLN A 272 41.55 -4.10 -34.17
N GLY A 273 41.91 -4.13 -32.89
CA GLY A 273 40.97 -4.51 -31.85
C GLY A 273 39.84 -3.49 -31.81
N GLY A 274 38.63 -3.89 -32.18
CA GLY A 274 37.47 -3.00 -32.15
C GLY A 274 37.13 -2.62 -30.72
N SER A 275 37.12 -1.33 -30.41
CA SER A 275 36.55 -0.85 -29.14
C SER A 275 35.08 -1.24 -29.09
N LYS A 276 34.64 -1.83 -27.97
CA LYS A 276 33.22 -2.00 -27.70
C LYS A 276 32.57 -0.62 -27.70
N LYS A 277 31.45 -0.47 -28.39
CA LYS A 277 30.71 0.80 -28.42
C LYS A 277 30.00 0.98 -27.09
N GLN A 278 30.52 1.86 -26.24
CA GLN A 278 29.93 2.25 -24.96
C GLN A 278 28.46 2.65 -25.18
N VAL A 279 27.56 2.07 -24.38
CA VAL A 279 26.09 2.19 -24.52
C VAL A 279 25.55 3.29 -23.61
N PHE A 280 26.11 3.39 -22.41
CA PHE A 280 25.73 4.34 -21.36
C PHE A 280 26.93 5.20 -20.95
N GLU A 281 26.67 6.40 -20.45
CA GLU A 281 27.72 7.28 -19.94
C GLU A 281 28.29 6.75 -18.62
N ALA A 282 29.59 6.93 -18.39
CA ALA A 282 30.19 6.72 -17.08
C ALA A 282 29.54 7.67 -16.05
N TYR A 283 29.46 7.25 -14.77
CA TYR A 283 28.99 8.15 -13.72
C TYR A 283 30.06 9.17 -13.35
N MET A 284 29.64 10.37 -12.92
CA MET A 284 30.52 11.40 -12.37
C MET A 284 31.15 10.95 -11.04
N THR A 285 32.25 11.60 -10.64
CA THR A 285 32.85 11.35 -9.32
C THR A 285 31.95 11.88 -8.19
N THR A 286 32.11 11.32 -6.99
CA THR A 286 31.44 11.79 -5.78
C THR A 286 31.73 13.27 -5.47
N GLU A 287 32.95 13.70 -5.80
CA GLU A 287 33.49 15.04 -5.65
C GLU A 287 32.79 16.00 -6.63
N ASP A 288 32.78 15.68 -7.92
CA ASP A 288 32.12 16.47 -8.97
C ASP A 288 30.62 16.62 -8.69
N VAL A 289 29.95 15.54 -8.27
CA VAL A 289 28.55 15.55 -7.88
C VAL A 289 28.32 16.46 -6.67
N SER A 290 29.15 16.36 -5.62
CA SER A 290 29.04 17.22 -4.43
C SER A 290 29.27 18.69 -4.78
N HIS A 291 30.22 19.00 -5.66
CA HIS A 291 30.49 20.37 -6.11
C HIS A 291 29.39 20.92 -7.03
N GLY A 292 28.90 20.14 -7.99
CA GLY A 292 27.83 20.54 -8.91
C GLY A 292 26.49 20.78 -8.20
N LEU A 293 26.15 19.94 -7.21
CA LEU A 293 24.99 20.17 -6.33
C LEU A 293 25.15 21.45 -5.50
N LYS A 294 26.34 21.70 -4.92
CA LYS A 294 26.63 22.95 -4.16
C LYS A 294 26.60 24.21 -5.03
N ARG A 295 26.91 24.11 -6.33
CA ARG A 295 26.83 25.22 -7.31
C ARG A 295 25.42 25.38 -7.92
N GLY A 296 24.51 24.42 -7.72
CA GLY A 296 23.18 24.42 -8.33
C GLY A 296 23.15 24.03 -9.83
N GLU A 297 24.27 23.49 -10.34
CA GLU A 297 24.41 23.00 -11.72
C GLU A 297 23.76 21.63 -11.93
N LEU A 298 23.64 20.86 -10.85
CA LEU A 298 23.06 19.53 -10.80
C LEU A 298 21.81 19.53 -9.92
N ILE A 299 20.87 18.65 -10.23
CA ILE A 299 19.61 18.49 -9.47
C ILE A 299 19.49 17.06 -8.97
N GLN A 300 19.21 16.89 -7.68
CA GLN A 300 18.92 15.60 -7.06
C GLN A 300 17.41 15.38 -6.96
N GLY A 301 16.93 14.16 -7.23
CA GLY A 301 15.53 13.79 -7.06
C GLY A 301 15.28 12.29 -7.20
N SER A 302 14.10 11.81 -6.77
CA SER A 302 13.69 10.43 -7.06
C SER A 302 13.17 10.31 -8.50
N ILE A 303 13.58 9.25 -9.20
CA ILE A 303 13.19 8.96 -10.58
C ILE A 303 11.91 8.12 -10.67
N ARG A 304 10.97 8.57 -11.51
CA ARG A 304 9.76 7.83 -11.90
C ARG A 304 9.88 7.40 -13.36
N ILE A 305 9.71 6.11 -13.65
CA ILE A 305 9.73 5.56 -15.01
C ILE A 305 8.28 5.33 -15.45
N ASN A 306 7.91 5.75 -16.67
CA ASN A 306 6.57 5.50 -17.21
C ASN A 306 6.37 3.98 -17.43
N PRO A 307 5.39 3.32 -16.78
CA PRO A 307 5.20 1.87 -16.91
C PRO A 307 4.68 1.43 -18.28
N LYS A 308 3.97 2.30 -19.01
CA LYS A 308 3.49 2.00 -20.38
C LYS A 308 4.56 2.28 -21.44
N LYS A 309 5.37 3.33 -21.22
CA LYS A 309 6.45 3.76 -22.12
C LYS A 309 7.79 3.78 -21.38
N TYR A 310 8.40 2.63 -21.14
CA TYR A 310 9.61 2.50 -20.31
C TYR A 310 10.84 3.32 -20.77
N HIS A 311 10.81 3.95 -21.95
CA HIS A 311 11.82 4.87 -22.43
C HIS A 311 11.64 6.30 -21.88
N GLU A 312 10.45 6.68 -21.42
CA GLU A 312 10.19 7.94 -20.73
C GLU A 312 10.45 7.79 -19.23
N ALA A 313 11.21 8.72 -18.65
CA ALA A 313 11.32 8.87 -17.20
C ALA A 313 11.32 10.34 -16.78
N PHE A 314 11.04 10.59 -15.51
CA PHE A 314 10.80 11.91 -14.95
C PHE A 314 11.42 12.05 -13.57
N ILE A 315 11.92 13.25 -13.22
CA ILE A 315 12.18 13.64 -11.84
C ILE A 315 11.37 14.89 -11.49
N ALA A 316 11.00 15.04 -10.21
CA ALA A 316 10.38 16.26 -9.73
C ALA A 316 11.33 17.46 -9.86
N ALA A 317 10.84 18.60 -10.35
CA ALA A 317 11.63 19.82 -10.41
C ALA A 317 11.64 20.54 -9.04
N PRO A 318 12.80 21.07 -8.57
CA PRO A 318 12.87 21.80 -7.30
C PRO A 318 12.00 23.06 -7.21
N ASP A 319 11.58 23.63 -8.35
CA ASP A 319 10.67 24.78 -8.41
C ASP A 319 9.18 24.39 -8.43
N GLY A 320 8.85 23.09 -8.35
CA GLY A 320 7.48 22.57 -8.26
C GLY A 320 6.63 22.73 -9.53
N LYS A 321 7.16 23.27 -10.63
CA LYS A 321 6.35 23.68 -11.80
C LYS A 321 5.98 22.55 -12.76
N ARG A 322 6.98 21.80 -13.21
CA ARG A 322 6.84 20.66 -14.12
C ARG A 322 8.05 19.75 -13.99
N ASP A 323 7.82 18.45 -13.95
CA ASP A 323 8.86 17.42 -13.98
C ASP A 323 9.92 17.67 -15.07
N ILE A 324 11.18 17.35 -14.73
CA ILE A 324 12.29 17.32 -15.69
C ILE A 324 12.24 15.96 -16.41
N PHE A 325 12.26 16.00 -17.73
CA PHE A 325 12.12 14.83 -18.59
C PHE A 325 13.47 14.17 -18.89
N LEU A 326 13.52 12.86 -18.79
CA LEU A 326 14.65 12.00 -19.15
C LEU A 326 14.23 11.17 -20.37
N ASP A 327 14.72 11.56 -21.55
CA ASP A 327 14.34 10.93 -22.81
C ASP A 327 15.26 9.77 -23.19
N GLY A 328 14.72 8.55 -23.11
CA GLY A 328 15.40 7.32 -23.50
C GLY A 328 16.20 6.69 -22.36
N THR A 329 16.44 5.39 -22.50
CA THR A 329 17.22 4.60 -21.54
C THR A 329 18.63 5.16 -21.33
N ALA A 330 19.27 5.68 -22.38
CA ALA A 330 20.59 6.31 -22.30
C ALA A 330 20.60 7.52 -21.36
N ALA A 331 19.61 8.42 -21.46
CA ALA A 331 19.50 9.56 -20.54
C ALA A 331 19.12 9.15 -19.11
N ARG A 332 18.42 8.02 -18.93
CA ARG A 332 18.20 7.41 -17.60
C ARG A 332 19.47 6.80 -16.98
N ASN A 333 20.50 6.53 -17.78
CA ASN A 333 21.81 6.04 -17.36
C ASN A 333 21.76 4.93 -16.28
N ARG A 334 21.16 3.79 -16.65
CA ARG A 334 21.01 2.56 -15.84
C ARG A 334 20.17 2.67 -14.54
N ALA A 335 19.62 3.84 -14.20
CA ALA A 335 18.78 3.99 -13.00
C ALA A 335 17.45 3.20 -13.09
N LEU A 336 16.95 2.77 -11.92
CA LEU A 336 15.69 2.03 -11.76
C LEU A 336 14.62 2.89 -11.06
N ASN A 337 13.35 2.48 -11.17
CA ASN A 337 12.22 3.27 -10.66
C ASN A 337 12.29 3.43 -9.12
N GLY A 338 12.25 4.67 -8.64
CA GLY A 338 12.32 5.03 -7.22
C GLY A 338 13.70 5.49 -6.76
N ASP A 339 14.77 5.14 -7.48
CA ASP A 339 16.15 5.52 -7.12
C ASP A 339 16.31 7.04 -6.96
N VAL A 340 17.13 7.46 -6.00
CA VAL A 340 17.51 8.88 -5.85
C VAL A 340 18.70 9.13 -6.76
N VAL A 341 18.48 9.93 -7.80
CA VAL A 341 19.46 10.21 -8.86
C VAL A 341 19.89 11.66 -8.83
N VAL A 342 21.07 11.93 -9.39
CA VAL A 342 21.52 13.28 -9.75
C VAL A 342 21.46 13.43 -11.26
N VAL A 343 20.87 14.52 -11.73
CA VAL A 343 20.75 14.84 -13.14
C VAL A 343 21.47 16.14 -13.49
N GLN A 344 22.02 16.18 -14.71
CA GLN A 344 22.48 17.39 -15.38
C GLN A 344 21.40 17.83 -16.37
N VAL A 345 20.85 19.03 -16.19
CA VAL A 345 19.87 19.62 -17.10
C VAL A 345 20.59 20.08 -18.38
N PHE A 346 20.03 19.78 -19.55
CA PHE A 346 20.61 20.21 -20.82
C PHE A 346 20.38 21.71 -21.08
N PRO A 347 21.18 22.35 -21.96
CA PRO A 347 20.87 23.68 -22.50
C PRO A 347 19.46 23.76 -23.11
N GLN A 348 18.87 24.95 -23.11
CA GLN A 348 17.46 25.14 -23.51
C GLN A 348 17.19 24.76 -24.96
N GLU A 349 18.21 24.83 -25.81
CA GLU A 349 18.20 24.45 -27.23
C GLU A 349 18.07 22.92 -27.44
N GLN A 350 18.28 22.15 -26.37
CA GLN A 350 18.18 20.68 -26.34
C GLN A 350 16.97 20.19 -25.52
N TRP A 351 16.15 21.12 -25.00
CA TRP A 351 14.86 20.79 -24.39
C TRP A 351 13.91 20.27 -25.46
N LYS A 352 13.00 19.39 -25.06
CA LYS A 352 12.11 18.68 -25.99
C LYS A 352 10.68 19.12 -25.78
N VAL A 353 9.95 19.24 -26.89
CA VAL A 353 8.49 19.28 -26.87
C VAL A 353 8.01 17.90 -26.47
N VAL A 354 7.70 17.73 -25.19
CA VAL A 354 6.87 16.63 -24.72
C VAL A 354 5.43 17.02 -25.04
N LYS A 355 4.82 16.32 -25.99
CA LYS A 355 3.37 16.41 -26.19
C LYS A 355 2.70 16.02 -24.88
N SER A 356 1.81 16.85 -24.37
CA SER A 356 1.13 16.56 -23.11
C SER A 356 0.28 15.29 -23.25
N ASP A 357 0.67 14.23 -22.54
CA ASP A 357 -0.02 12.93 -22.44
C ASP A 357 -1.41 13.02 -21.73
N SER A 358 -2.03 14.20 -21.77
CA SER A 358 -3.47 14.43 -21.58
C SER A 358 -4.32 13.70 -22.63
N GLU A 359 -3.72 13.39 -23.79
CA GLU A 359 -4.27 12.45 -24.79
C GLU A 359 -3.46 11.14 -24.68
N GLY A 360 -4.07 10.10 -24.12
CA GLY A 360 -3.32 9.02 -23.46
C GLY A 360 -2.93 7.80 -24.32
N VAL A 361 -1.65 7.73 -24.71
CA VAL A 361 -0.84 6.52 -24.96
C VAL A 361 -1.40 5.46 -25.93
N SER A 362 -0.73 5.27 -27.08
CA SER A 362 -0.77 4.05 -27.90
C SER A 362 0.43 3.13 -27.62
N GLU A 363 0.31 1.84 -27.95
CA GLU A 363 1.40 0.85 -27.88
C GLU A 363 1.84 0.38 -29.28
N PRO A 364 3.08 -0.15 -29.44
CA PRO A 364 3.68 -0.45 -30.74
C PRO A 364 3.24 -1.78 -31.35
N GLU A 365 3.04 -1.80 -32.67
CA GLU A 365 2.61 -2.99 -33.41
C GLU A 365 3.70 -4.08 -33.52
N THR A 366 3.28 -5.35 -33.44
CA THR A 366 4.17 -6.51 -33.51
C THR A 366 4.62 -6.78 -34.95
N GLN A 367 5.90 -6.53 -35.27
CA GLN A 367 6.42 -6.75 -36.62
C GLN A 367 6.60 -8.23 -36.97
N SER A 368 5.62 -8.81 -37.66
CA SER A 368 5.83 -10.03 -38.46
C SER A 368 6.60 -9.70 -39.74
N GLY A 369 7.79 -10.30 -39.93
CA GLY A 369 8.67 -9.95 -41.04
C GLY A 369 8.25 -10.53 -42.40
N ARG A 370 8.40 -9.73 -43.48
CA ARG A 370 8.59 -10.27 -44.84
C ARG A 370 9.48 -9.35 -45.68
N SER A 371 10.35 -9.93 -46.47
CA SER A 371 11.48 -9.24 -47.12
C SER A 371 11.10 -8.52 -48.43
N GLN A 372 11.67 -7.33 -48.67
CA GLN A 372 12.05 -6.87 -50.01
C GLN A 372 13.03 -5.68 -50.00
N THR A 373 14.14 -5.84 -50.72
CA THR A 373 15.04 -4.78 -51.24
C THR A 373 14.43 -4.17 -52.52
N PRO A 374 14.75 -2.93 -52.97
CA PRO A 374 16.13 -2.42 -53.13
C PRO A 374 16.34 -0.88 -53.04
N GLY A 375 17.57 -0.41 -53.33
CA GLY A 375 17.81 0.93 -53.88
C GLY A 375 18.98 1.74 -53.31
N LYS A 376 20.13 1.78 -54.00
CA LYS A 376 21.19 2.79 -53.77
C LYS A 376 20.85 4.10 -54.48
N LYS A 377 21.24 5.25 -53.88
CA LYS A 377 21.98 6.33 -54.58
C LYS A 377 22.66 7.28 -53.60
N THR A 378 23.63 8.04 -54.10
CA THR A 378 24.63 8.81 -53.35
C THR A 378 24.60 10.30 -53.69
N LYS A 379 25.07 11.17 -52.77
CA LYS A 379 26.08 12.22 -53.02
C LYS A 379 26.44 13.06 -51.78
N ARG A 380 27.67 13.60 -51.81
CA ARG A 380 28.37 14.56 -50.90
C ARG A 380 29.68 14.94 -51.62
N PRO A 381 30.43 15.99 -51.23
CA PRO A 381 30.06 17.30 -50.64
C PRO A 381 30.30 18.40 -51.72
N PRO A 382 30.94 19.59 -51.54
CA PRO A 382 32.19 19.86 -50.77
C PRO A 382 32.11 21.03 -49.75
N SER A 383 33.17 21.17 -48.93
CA SER A 383 33.57 22.40 -48.20
C SER A 383 34.74 23.10 -48.94
N PRO A 384 35.22 24.30 -48.51
CA PRO A 384 36.30 24.33 -47.51
C PRO A 384 36.31 25.52 -46.51
N ASP A 385 36.79 25.24 -45.29
CA ASP A 385 37.89 25.86 -44.53
C ASP A 385 38.19 27.39 -44.58
N VAL A 386 38.46 27.99 -43.41
CA VAL A 386 39.77 28.56 -43.01
C VAL A 386 39.76 29.07 -41.54
N ILE A 387 40.95 29.09 -40.92
CA ILE A 387 41.30 29.32 -39.49
C ILE A 387 41.44 30.85 -39.21
N VAL A 388 41.36 31.38 -37.98
CA VAL A 388 42.51 31.77 -37.09
C VAL A 388 42.01 32.48 -35.79
N GLU A 389 42.80 32.30 -34.71
CA GLU A 389 43.02 33.05 -33.44
C GLU A 389 42.64 34.56 -33.34
N ALA A 390 42.53 35.25 -32.18
CA ALA A 390 42.51 34.88 -30.74
C ALA A 390 42.05 36.07 -29.84
N GLU A 391 41.90 35.82 -28.53
CA GLU A 391 42.03 36.71 -27.34
C GLU A 391 41.61 38.21 -27.38
N THR A 392 40.69 38.60 -26.47
CA THR A 392 40.91 39.65 -25.44
C THR A 392 39.79 39.68 -24.39
N GLU A 393 39.95 40.47 -23.32
CA GLU A 393 39.23 40.33 -22.04
C GLU A 393 38.05 41.30 -21.80
N ALA A 394 37.30 41.00 -20.73
CA ALA A 394 36.58 41.92 -19.82
C ALA A 394 35.24 42.59 -20.22
N GLU A 395 34.26 42.36 -19.35
CA GLU A 395 33.35 43.35 -18.74
C GLU A 395 32.87 44.57 -19.57
N GLU A 396 31.66 44.48 -20.19
CA GLU A 396 30.50 45.35 -19.88
C GLU A 396 29.27 45.02 -20.76
N GLN A 397 28.39 44.10 -20.32
CA GLN A 397 26.99 44.07 -20.79
C GLN A 397 25.98 43.22 -19.99
N LEU A 398 26.29 42.86 -18.73
CA LEU A 398 25.45 42.00 -17.86
C LEU A 398 24.16 42.68 -17.33
N ALA A 399 23.66 43.73 -18.00
CA ALA A 399 22.63 44.63 -17.46
C ALA A 399 21.35 44.82 -18.34
N LYS A 400 21.27 44.23 -19.55
CA LYS A 400 20.14 44.45 -20.48
C LYS A 400 19.68 43.21 -21.27
N ARG A 401 19.44 42.07 -20.60
CA ARG A 401 18.71 40.95 -21.23
C ARG A 401 17.84 40.08 -20.31
N VAL A 402 17.47 40.60 -19.13
CA VAL A 402 16.40 40.02 -18.29
C VAL A 402 15.17 40.92 -18.38
N GLU A 403 14.44 40.83 -19.50
CA GLU A 403 13.00 41.13 -19.58
C GLU A 403 12.42 40.74 -20.95
N ASN A 404 11.17 40.29 -20.94
CA ASN A 404 10.18 40.37 -22.04
C ASN A 404 10.55 39.85 -23.45
N ILE A 405 10.58 38.51 -23.61
CA ILE A 405 9.91 37.87 -24.76
C ILE A 405 9.03 36.71 -24.26
N SER A 406 7.79 37.03 -23.87
CA SER A 406 6.71 36.04 -23.77
C SER A 406 5.88 36.08 -25.05
N LEU A 407 6.20 35.22 -26.03
CA LEU A 407 5.37 35.08 -27.24
C LEU A 407 4.24 34.09 -26.96
N ASN A 408 3.03 34.62 -26.78
CA ASN A 408 1.83 33.88 -26.44
C ASN A 408 0.59 34.43 -27.19
N VAL A 409 0.72 34.78 -28.47
CA VAL A 409 -0.42 35.01 -29.37
C VAL A 409 -0.12 34.48 -30.78
N THR A 410 -0.93 33.52 -31.22
CA THR A 410 -1.41 33.40 -32.61
C THR A 410 -2.81 32.82 -32.52
N GLU A 411 -3.77 33.44 -33.19
CA GLU A 411 -5.12 32.89 -33.35
C GLU A 411 -5.09 31.82 -34.44
N ASP A 412 -4.98 30.55 -34.04
CA ASP A 412 -5.56 29.40 -34.74
C ASP A 412 -5.36 28.10 -33.93
N GLY A 413 -6.17 27.07 -34.23
CA GLY A 413 -6.35 25.85 -33.40
C GLY A 413 -5.20 24.85 -33.36
N ILE A 414 -3.96 25.27 -33.09
CA ILE A 414 -2.77 24.41 -33.04
C ILE A 414 -2.37 24.09 -31.58
N LYS A 415 -1.93 22.85 -31.33
CA LYS A 415 -1.58 22.35 -29.99
C LYS A 415 -0.45 23.17 -29.37
N LYS A 416 -0.57 23.52 -28.09
CA LYS A 416 0.44 24.29 -27.35
C LYS A 416 1.66 23.40 -27.02
N GLU A 417 2.62 23.37 -27.94
CA GLU A 417 3.86 22.60 -27.83
C GLU A 417 4.82 23.21 -26.79
N ILE A 418 4.54 22.98 -25.50
CA ILE A 418 5.32 23.54 -24.40
C ILE A 418 6.63 22.77 -24.20
N LEU A 419 7.72 23.42 -24.58
CA LEU A 419 9.11 23.00 -24.34
C LEU A 419 9.35 22.59 -22.87
N GLN A 420 9.77 21.35 -22.64
CA GLN A 420 9.99 20.77 -21.32
C GLN A 420 11.48 20.57 -21.05
N ARG A 421 11.93 20.97 -19.85
CA ARG A 421 13.30 20.77 -19.35
C ARG A 421 13.71 19.31 -19.55
N THR A 422 14.77 19.08 -20.33
CA THR A 422 15.37 17.75 -20.49
C THR A 422 16.64 17.64 -19.65
N ALA A 423 16.96 16.43 -19.21
CA ALA A 423 18.19 16.15 -18.48
C ALA A 423 18.73 14.74 -18.78
N LYS A 424 19.92 14.45 -18.24
CA LYS A 424 20.49 13.10 -18.15
C LYS A 424 20.89 12.77 -16.71
N VAL A 425 20.76 11.51 -16.31
CA VAL A 425 21.28 10.99 -15.03
C VAL A 425 22.79 10.88 -15.12
N VAL A 426 23.49 11.53 -14.18
CA VAL A 426 24.96 11.54 -14.08
C VAL A 426 25.49 10.78 -12.86
N TYR A 427 24.63 10.48 -11.88
CA TYR A 427 24.96 9.69 -10.69
C TYR A 427 23.70 9.08 -10.05
N ILE A 428 23.85 8.00 -9.29
CA ILE A 428 22.78 7.42 -8.44
C ILE A 428 23.23 7.55 -6.99
N VAL A 429 22.55 8.39 -6.21
CA VAL A 429 22.85 8.68 -4.79
C VAL A 429 22.39 7.52 -3.90
N GLU A 430 21.19 7.01 -4.16
CA GLU A 430 20.55 6.01 -3.31
C GLU A 430 19.79 4.98 -4.15
N GLN A 431 20.09 3.70 -3.92
CA GLN A 431 19.54 2.57 -4.66
C GLN A 431 18.25 2.05 -4.01
N LYS A 432 17.16 2.83 -4.09
CA LYS A 432 15.87 2.51 -3.45
C LYS A 432 15.09 1.37 -4.09
N HIS A 433 15.25 1.12 -5.39
CA HIS A 433 14.65 -0.08 -6.01
C HIS A 433 15.30 -1.35 -5.42
N SER A 434 14.51 -2.40 -5.12
CA SER A 434 14.97 -3.63 -4.43
C SER A 434 16.04 -4.45 -5.15
N ARG A 435 16.27 -4.15 -6.45
CA ARG A 435 17.06 -4.94 -7.42
C ARG A 435 16.55 -6.38 -7.66
N ALA A 436 15.49 -6.81 -6.99
CA ALA A 436 14.76 -8.03 -7.32
C ALA A 436 13.68 -7.75 -8.37
N ALA A 437 13.35 -8.75 -9.18
CA ALA A 437 12.23 -8.72 -10.11
C ALA A 437 11.70 -10.13 -10.35
N THR A 438 10.38 -10.23 -10.53
CA THR A 438 9.67 -11.46 -10.96
C THR A 438 9.54 -11.47 -12.48
N GLY A 439 9.61 -12.64 -13.09
CA GLY A 439 9.52 -12.76 -14.55
C GLY A 439 9.91 -14.13 -15.09
N PHE A 440 10.12 -14.18 -16.41
CA PHE A 440 10.27 -15.42 -17.16
C PHE A 440 11.69 -15.55 -17.73
N LEU A 441 12.26 -16.76 -17.69
CA LEU A 441 13.54 -17.07 -18.34
C LEU A 441 13.33 -17.51 -19.79
N LYS A 442 14.09 -16.91 -20.73
CA LYS A 442 14.16 -17.36 -22.12
C LYS A 442 15.56 -17.89 -22.45
N PHE A 443 15.62 -19.17 -22.85
CA PHE A 443 16.86 -19.80 -23.32
C PHE A 443 17.32 -19.19 -24.66
N LEU A 444 18.64 -19.08 -24.83
CA LEU A 444 19.31 -18.55 -26.01
C LEU A 444 20.47 -19.49 -26.38
N PRO A 445 20.33 -20.39 -27.39
CA PRO A 445 21.30 -21.46 -27.65
C PRO A 445 22.76 -20.99 -27.83
N ASP A 446 22.98 -19.85 -28.49
CA ASP A 446 24.31 -19.31 -28.80
C ASP A 446 24.87 -18.37 -27.72
N LYS A 447 24.43 -18.49 -26.46
CA LYS A 447 24.82 -17.59 -25.34
C LYS A 447 25.11 -18.39 -24.06
N PRO A 448 26.11 -17.98 -23.26
CA PRO A 448 26.38 -18.58 -21.95
C PRO A 448 25.40 -18.12 -20.84
N PHE A 449 24.30 -17.46 -21.23
CA PHE A 449 23.29 -16.91 -20.34
C PHE A 449 21.88 -17.08 -20.93
N ALA A 450 20.89 -17.24 -20.05
CA ALA A 450 19.49 -17.04 -20.37
C ALA A 450 19.14 -15.54 -20.31
N MET A 451 18.13 -15.12 -21.08
CA MET A 451 17.56 -13.76 -20.98
C MET A 451 16.32 -13.79 -20.09
N PHE A 452 16.43 -13.21 -18.90
CA PHE A 452 15.28 -12.96 -18.03
C PHE A 452 14.50 -11.74 -18.50
N SER A 453 13.17 -11.86 -18.51
CA SER A 453 12.24 -10.79 -18.87
C SER A 453 11.32 -10.51 -17.68
N PRO A 454 11.51 -9.38 -16.95
CA PRO A 454 10.64 -8.97 -15.85
C PRO A 454 9.19 -8.79 -16.26
N VAL A 455 8.26 -8.97 -15.31
CA VAL A 455 6.86 -8.57 -15.45
C VAL A 455 6.74 -7.04 -15.47
N ASP A 456 7.44 -6.34 -14.57
CA ASP A 456 7.51 -4.87 -14.60
C ASP A 456 8.42 -4.36 -15.72
N HIS A 457 7.80 -3.78 -16.76
CA HIS A 457 8.48 -3.23 -17.93
C HIS A 457 9.39 -2.02 -17.63
N ARG A 458 9.33 -1.43 -16.42
CA ARG A 458 10.26 -0.39 -15.96
C ARG A 458 11.66 -0.97 -15.66
N VAL A 459 11.73 -2.27 -15.34
CA VAL A 459 12.97 -3.00 -15.04
C VAL A 459 13.59 -3.50 -16.36
N PRO A 460 14.92 -3.39 -16.55
CA PRO A 460 15.59 -3.92 -17.75
C PRO A 460 15.50 -5.45 -17.82
N ARG A 461 15.61 -6.00 -19.03
CA ARG A 461 15.93 -7.44 -19.18
C ARG A 461 17.31 -7.73 -18.61
N VAL A 462 17.45 -8.92 -18.02
CA VAL A 462 18.64 -9.31 -17.26
C VAL A 462 19.25 -10.56 -17.88
N ASN A 463 20.57 -10.56 -18.09
CA ASN A 463 21.32 -11.75 -18.47
C ASN A 463 21.61 -12.57 -17.21
N VAL A 464 21.16 -13.82 -17.20
CA VAL A 464 21.33 -14.77 -16.08
C VAL A 464 22.24 -15.91 -16.53
N PRO A 465 23.36 -16.20 -15.84
CA PRO A 465 24.25 -17.30 -16.21
C PRO A 465 23.51 -18.65 -16.32
N LEU A 466 23.80 -19.43 -17.37
CA LEU A 466 23.18 -20.76 -17.50
C LEU A 466 23.42 -21.71 -16.31
N PRO A 467 24.58 -21.68 -15.60
CA PRO A 467 24.77 -22.46 -14.37
C PRO A 467 23.84 -22.11 -13.20
N ASP A 468 23.14 -20.98 -13.26
CA ASP A 468 22.14 -20.59 -12.24
C ASP A 468 20.73 -21.08 -12.61
N CYS A 469 20.51 -21.51 -13.84
CA CYS A 469 19.22 -21.96 -14.34
C CYS A 469 18.93 -23.41 -13.90
N PRO A 470 17.66 -23.85 -13.87
CA PRO A 470 17.33 -25.26 -13.62
C PRO A 470 18.09 -26.20 -14.56
N HIS A 471 18.59 -27.33 -14.06
CA HIS A 471 19.51 -28.21 -14.80
C HIS A 471 18.96 -28.69 -16.15
N ASP A 472 17.66 -28.92 -16.25
CA ASP A 472 16.98 -29.35 -17.47
C ASP A 472 16.47 -28.18 -18.35
N PHE A 473 16.56 -26.92 -17.90
CA PHE A 473 16.09 -25.72 -18.64
C PHE A 473 16.68 -25.61 -20.05
N CYS A 474 17.96 -25.94 -20.22
CA CYS A 474 18.61 -25.94 -21.54
C CYS A 474 18.09 -27.06 -22.48
N SER A 475 17.52 -28.13 -21.91
CA SER A 475 16.99 -29.28 -22.66
C SER A 475 15.48 -29.19 -22.93
N ARG A 476 14.72 -28.59 -22.01
CA ARG A 476 13.26 -28.40 -22.09
C ARG A 476 12.83 -26.98 -21.70
N PRO A 477 13.29 -25.93 -22.41
CA PRO A 477 12.95 -24.55 -22.07
C PRO A 477 11.45 -24.23 -22.18
N GLY A 478 10.69 -25.06 -22.91
CA GLY A 478 9.23 -24.95 -23.01
C GLY A 478 8.48 -25.25 -21.72
N ASP A 479 8.99 -26.18 -20.89
CA ASP A 479 8.37 -26.55 -19.60
C ASP A 479 8.36 -25.36 -18.62
N TYR A 480 9.29 -24.43 -18.81
CA TYR A 480 9.50 -23.24 -17.99
C TYR A 480 8.87 -21.97 -18.57
N ALA A 481 8.18 -22.04 -19.71
CA ALA A 481 7.65 -20.86 -20.41
C ALA A 481 6.65 -20.03 -19.58
N ASN A 482 5.89 -20.69 -18.70
CA ASN A 482 4.92 -20.08 -17.80
C ASN A 482 5.39 -20.05 -16.32
N ILE A 483 6.65 -20.43 -16.05
CA ILE A 483 7.18 -20.45 -14.68
C ILE A 483 7.73 -19.07 -14.30
N LEU A 484 7.31 -18.57 -13.15
CA LEU A 484 7.83 -17.36 -12.53
C LEU A 484 9.13 -17.65 -11.78
N PHE A 485 10.10 -16.77 -11.97
CA PHE A 485 11.39 -16.77 -11.28
C PHE A 485 11.66 -15.39 -10.67
N ILE A 486 12.38 -15.36 -9.55
CA ILE A 486 13.06 -14.16 -9.06
C ILE A 486 14.49 -14.13 -9.58
N VAL A 487 14.86 -13.01 -10.18
CA VAL A 487 16.25 -12.65 -10.46
C VAL A 487 16.62 -11.42 -9.64
N ARG A 488 17.84 -11.41 -9.07
CA ARG A 488 18.43 -10.22 -8.47
C ARG A 488 19.50 -9.64 -9.40
N ILE A 489 19.34 -8.36 -9.75
CA ILE A 489 20.29 -7.59 -10.55
C ILE A 489 21.55 -7.36 -9.69
N THR A 490 22.71 -7.80 -10.17
CA THR A 490 24.00 -7.63 -9.50
C THR A 490 24.84 -6.49 -10.08
N SER A 491 24.72 -6.27 -11.39
CA SER A 491 25.54 -5.32 -12.14
C SER A 491 24.78 -4.83 -13.37
N TRP A 492 25.13 -3.63 -13.84
CA TRP A 492 24.74 -3.17 -15.17
C TRP A 492 25.93 -2.47 -15.82
N PRO A 493 26.72 -3.18 -16.64
CA PRO A 493 27.87 -2.60 -17.34
C PRO A 493 27.48 -1.45 -18.28
N ASP A 494 28.40 -0.53 -18.54
CA ASP A 494 28.20 0.62 -19.42
C ASP A 494 28.33 0.30 -20.91
N ASP A 495 28.88 -0.87 -21.25
CA ASP A 495 28.95 -1.45 -22.60
C ASP A 495 27.78 -2.39 -22.94
N SER A 496 26.86 -2.64 -22.00
CA SER A 496 25.75 -3.60 -22.14
C SER A 496 24.37 -2.94 -22.12
N ASN A 497 23.55 -3.20 -23.14
CA ASN A 497 22.13 -2.80 -23.17
C ASN A 497 21.27 -3.47 -22.07
N PHE A 498 21.75 -4.59 -21.50
CA PHE A 498 21.03 -5.40 -20.54
C PHE A 498 21.79 -5.45 -19.21
N ALA A 499 21.04 -5.54 -18.11
CA ALA A 499 21.62 -5.77 -16.80
C ALA A 499 22.12 -7.22 -16.67
N GLU A 500 22.91 -7.49 -15.64
CA GLU A 500 23.39 -8.82 -15.26
C GLU A 500 22.82 -9.17 -13.89
N GLY A 501 22.54 -10.44 -13.64
CA GLY A 501 21.96 -10.88 -12.39
C GLY A 501 22.07 -12.38 -12.15
N ARG A 502 21.68 -12.77 -10.95
CA ARG A 502 21.71 -14.16 -10.47
C ARG A 502 20.28 -14.64 -10.28
N LEU A 503 20.00 -15.90 -10.61
CA LEU A 503 18.72 -16.52 -10.24
C LEU A 503 18.67 -16.66 -8.72
N ALA A 504 17.59 -16.22 -8.09
CA ALA A 504 17.44 -16.26 -6.63
C ALA A 504 16.43 -17.33 -6.18
N LYS A 505 15.31 -17.48 -6.89
CA LYS A 505 14.29 -18.50 -6.59
C LYS A 505 13.44 -18.82 -7.83
N THR A 506 12.96 -20.06 -7.92
CA THR A 506 11.81 -20.45 -8.76
C THR A 506 10.54 -20.41 -7.89
N LEU A 507 9.50 -19.70 -8.32
CA LEU A 507 8.29 -19.49 -7.51
C LEU A 507 7.21 -20.55 -7.80
N GLY A 508 6.85 -20.71 -9.07
CA GLY A 508 5.74 -21.58 -9.50
C GLY A 508 5.19 -21.17 -10.85
N GLN A 509 3.98 -21.61 -11.20
CA GLN A 509 3.28 -21.18 -12.41
C GLN A 509 2.77 -19.74 -12.26
N ALA A 510 2.83 -18.95 -13.34
CA ALA A 510 2.20 -17.64 -13.41
C ALA A 510 0.66 -17.78 -13.38
N GLY A 511 -0.01 -16.87 -12.67
CA GLY A 511 -1.46 -16.94 -12.43
C GLY A 511 -1.88 -17.73 -11.19
N GLU A 512 -0.95 -18.35 -10.47
CA GLU A 512 -1.22 -19.03 -9.19
C GLU A 512 -1.02 -18.07 -8.01
N ILE A 513 -1.94 -18.08 -7.04
CA ILE A 513 -2.01 -17.05 -5.98
C ILE A 513 -0.72 -16.95 -5.15
N GLU A 514 -0.18 -18.06 -4.65
CA GLU A 514 0.98 -18.01 -3.75
C GLU A 514 2.31 -17.69 -4.47
N PRO A 515 2.61 -18.23 -5.67
CA PRO A 515 3.75 -17.78 -6.48
C PRO A 515 3.71 -16.28 -6.83
N GLU A 516 2.57 -15.75 -7.28
CA GLU A 516 2.41 -14.31 -7.56
C GLU A 516 2.56 -13.48 -6.27
N THR A 517 1.98 -13.96 -5.15
CA THR A 517 2.09 -13.33 -3.82
C THR A 517 3.54 -13.23 -3.33
N GLU A 518 4.34 -14.29 -3.45
CA GLU A 518 5.76 -14.24 -3.08
C GLU A 518 6.54 -13.33 -4.03
N GLY A 519 6.22 -13.33 -5.32
CA GLY A 519 6.80 -12.40 -6.30
C GLY A 519 6.63 -10.93 -5.90
N ILE A 520 5.37 -10.53 -5.62
CA ILE A 520 5.01 -9.18 -5.17
C ILE A 520 5.75 -8.80 -3.87
N LEU A 521 5.83 -9.71 -2.89
CA LEU A 521 6.52 -9.45 -1.62
C LEU A 521 8.03 -9.21 -1.81
N ILE A 522 8.68 -10.01 -2.66
CA ILE A 522 10.12 -9.91 -2.93
C ILE A 522 10.44 -8.66 -3.77
N GLU A 523 9.62 -8.31 -4.76
CA GLU A 523 9.82 -7.10 -5.58
C GLU A 523 9.83 -5.81 -4.76
N TYR A 524 8.96 -5.72 -3.77
CA TYR A 524 8.77 -4.52 -2.95
C TYR A 524 9.57 -4.52 -1.64
N ASP A 525 10.52 -5.45 -1.50
CA ASP A 525 11.38 -5.62 -0.31
C ASP A 525 10.55 -5.74 0.99
N VAL A 526 9.47 -6.51 0.95
CA VAL A 526 8.71 -6.87 2.15
C VAL A 526 9.34 -8.11 2.77
N ASP A 527 9.82 -7.96 4.00
CA ASP A 527 10.37 -9.06 4.79
C ASP A 527 9.24 -9.92 5.38
N PHE A 528 8.97 -11.05 4.73
CA PHE A 528 8.02 -12.09 5.18
C PHE A 528 8.72 -13.29 5.86
N SER A 529 9.99 -13.16 6.25
CA SER A 529 10.69 -14.25 6.95
C SER A 529 10.18 -14.46 8.37
N GLU A 530 10.39 -15.66 8.92
CA GLU A 530 10.15 -15.92 10.34
C GLU A 530 11.13 -15.15 11.23
N PHE A 531 10.68 -14.77 12.42
CA PHE A 531 11.49 -14.02 13.37
C PHE A 531 12.64 -14.88 13.93
N SER A 532 13.84 -14.30 14.01
CA SER A 532 15.03 -15.03 14.50
C SER A 532 14.94 -15.37 15.98
N VAL A 533 15.70 -16.38 16.42
CA VAL A 533 15.79 -16.78 17.84
C VAL A 533 16.23 -15.60 18.73
N GLU A 534 17.05 -14.68 18.20
CA GLU A 534 17.45 -13.44 18.89
C GLU A 534 16.27 -12.50 19.14
N VAL A 535 15.39 -12.30 18.15
CA VAL A 535 14.16 -11.51 18.29
C VAL A 535 13.19 -12.19 19.27
N LEU A 536 13.03 -13.51 19.18
CA LEU A 536 12.15 -14.27 20.07
C LEU A 536 12.69 -14.31 21.51
N GLY A 537 14.01 -14.18 21.69
CA GLY A 537 14.67 -14.02 22.99
C GLY A 537 14.35 -12.70 23.70
N CYS A 538 13.99 -11.64 22.95
CA CYS A 538 13.52 -10.37 23.52
C CYS A 538 12.08 -10.44 24.07
N LEU A 539 11.34 -11.53 23.85
CA LEU A 539 9.95 -11.66 24.31
C LEU A 539 9.86 -12.08 25.78
N PRO A 540 8.72 -11.83 26.48
CA PRO A 540 8.52 -12.30 27.85
C PRO A 540 8.57 -13.83 27.95
N GLN A 541 9.63 -14.37 28.56
CA GLN A 541 9.91 -15.81 28.61
C GLN A 541 9.00 -16.60 29.58
N LYS A 542 8.33 -15.92 30.53
CA LYS A 542 7.37 -16.54 31.46
C LYS A 542 5.97 -16.48 30.85
N LEU A 543 5.47 -17.63 30.38
CA LEU A 543 4.14 -17.79 29.79
C LEU A 543 3.27 -18.74 30.63
N PRO A 544 1.96 -18.47 30.82
CA PRO A 544 1.24 -17.26 30.38
C PRO A 544 1.75 -16.01 31.09
N TRP A 545 1.88 -14.91 30.34
CA TRP A 545 2.39 -13.66 30.89
C TRP A 545 1.28 -12.95 31.68
N THR A 546 1.67 -12.33 32.80
CA THR A 546 0.80 -11.54 33.67
C THR A 546 1.45 -10.19 33.94
N ILE A 547 0.65 -9.13 34.04
CA ILE A 547 1.12 -7.79 34.41
C ILE A 547 1.84 -7.85 35.78
N PRO A 548 3.08 -7.34 35.89
CA PRO A 548 3.80 -7.30 37.16
C PRO A 548 3.09 -6.41 38.21
N PRO A 549 3.09 -6.78 39.51
CA PRO A 549 2.40 -6.02 40.57
C PRO A 549 2.75 -4.52 40.62
N GLU A 550 3.99 -4.17 40.32
CA GLU A 550 4.50 -2.79 40.29
C GLU A 550 3.81 -1.90 39.23
N GLU A 551 3.39 -2.47 38.10
CA GLU A 551 2.73 -1.70 37.04
C GLU A 551 1.34 -1.21 37.44
N PHE A 552 0.67 -1.86 38.40
CA PHE A 552 -0.59 -1.36 38.98
C PHE A 552 -0.38 -0.16 39.92
N GLY A 553 0.85 0.08 40.40
CA GLY A 553 1.21 1.29 41.14
C GLY A 553 1.68 2.44 40.23
N ASN A 554 2.33 2.10 39.11
CA ASN A 554 2.89 3.07 38.15
C ASN A 554 1.85 3.66 37.17
N ARG A 555 0.63 3.10 37.11
CA ARG A 555 -0.37 3.38 36.06
C ARG A 555 -1.73 3.73 36.63
N ARG A 556 -2.54 4.50 35.88
CA ARG A 556 -3.97 4.70 36.20
C ARG A 556 -4.71 3.38 35.97
N ASP A 557 -5.20 2.75 37.03
CA ASP A 557 -6.10 1.60 36.93
C ASP A 557 -7.46 2.06 36.40
N LEU A 558 -7.89 1.47 35.29
CA LEU A 558 -9.14 1.74 34.59
C LEU A 558 -9.94 0.44 34.35
N ARG A 559 -9.54 -0.69 34.96
CA ARG A 559 -10.14 -2.02 34.69
C ARG A 559 -11.61 -2.19 35.12
N LYS A 560 -12.18 -1.18 35.78
CA LYS A 560 -13.58 -1.11 36.25
C LYS A 560 -14.44 -0.14 35.43
N GLU A 561 -13.86 0.49 34.42
CA GLU A 561 -14.55 1.41 33.51
C GLU A 561 -15.01 0.64 32.27
N CYS A 562 -16.21 0.96 31.77
CA CYS A 562 -16.77 0.33 30.57
C CYS A 562 -15.93 0.69 29.32
N ILE A 563 -14.97 -0.17 28.99
CA ILE A 563 -14.02 -0.03 27.88
C ILE A 563 -14.20 -1.19 26.91
N PHE A 564 -14.26 -0.92 25.61
CA PHE A 564 -14.46 -1.94 24.56
C PHE A 564 -13.73 -1.59 23.27
N THR A 565 -13.49 -2.57 22.39
CA THR A 565 -12.91 -2.34 21.05
C THR A 565 -14.00 -2.39 19.98
N ILE A 566 -13.79 -1.75 18.82
CA ILE A 566 -14.70 -1.81 17.66
C ILE A 566 -13.86 -2.00 16.38
N ASP A 567 -13.81 -3.23 15.89
CA ASP A 567 -12.86 -3.66 14.85
C ASP A 567 -13.54 -4.31 13.63
N PRO A 568 -12.80 -4.61 12.56
CA PRO A 568 -13.18 -5.67 11.63
C PRO A 568 -13.39 -7.00 12.38
N ALA A 569 -14.43 -7.77 12.00
CA ALA A 569 -14.72 -9.07 12.62
C ALA A 569 -13.51 -10.04 12.56
N THR A 570 -12.68 -9.91 11.52
CA THR A 570 -11.47 -10.69 11.25
C THR A 570 -10.21 -10.25 12.01
N ALA A 571 -10.22 -9.07 12.65
CA ALA A 571 -9.06 -8.50 13.33
C ALA A 571 -8.59 -9.33 14.54
N ARG A 572 -7.29 -9.30 14.81
CA ARG A 572 -6.63 -10.04 15.91
C ARG A 572 -5.68 -9.16 16.73
N ASP A 573 -5.07 -8.25 16.03
CA ASP A 573 -4.22 -7.14 16.44
C ASP A 573 -5.08 -5.91 16.76
N LEU A 574 -5.71 -5.94 17.94
CA LEU A 574 -6.59 -4.87 18.42
C LEU A 574 -5.72 -3.78 19.06
N ASP A 575 -5.42 -2.74 18.29
CA ASP A 575 -4.56 -1.62 18.70
C ASP A 575 -5.25 -0.65 19.68
N ASP A 576 -6.56 -0.43 19.53
CA ASP A 576 -7.31 0.61 20.23
C ASP A 576 -8.61 0.13 20.92
N ALA A 577 -8.98 0.82 22.00
CA ALA A 577 -10.22 0.66 22.73
C ALA A 577 -10.80 2.02 23.14
N LEU A 578 -12.11 2.09 23.30
CA LEU A 578 -12.88 3.30 23.60
C LEU A 578 -13.66 3.18 24.92
N SER A 579 -13.88 4.30 25.58
CA SER A 579 -14.86 4.46 26.66
C SER A 579 -15.55 5.82 26.59
N CYS A 580 -16.81 5.89 27.06
CA CYS A 580 -17.57 7.14 27.11
C CYS A 580 -18.55 7.15 28.28
N LYS A 581 -18.20 7.93 29.31
CA LYS A 581 -18.87 7.96 30.61
C LYS A 581 -19.57 9.31 30.83
N PRO A 582 -20.91 9.35 30.99
CA PRO A 582 -21.61 10.60 31.28
C PRO A 582 -21.23 11.12 32.68
N LEU A 583 -21.05 12.44 32.78
CA LEU A 583 -20.69 13.13 34.03
C LEU A 583 -21.89 13.88 34.62
N PRO A 584 -21.92 14.12 35.96
CA PRO A 584 -23.03 14.80 36.63
C PRO A 584 -23.33 16.24 36.17
N ASP A 585 -22.41 16.85 35.40
CA ASP A 585 -22.56 18.20 34.83
C ASP A 585 -23.00 18.21 33.36
N GLY A 586 -23.40 17.05 32.81
CA GLY A 586 -23.87 16.90 31.43
C GLY A 586 -22.77 16.81 30.37
N ASN A 587 -21.50 16.80 30.78
CA ASN A 587 -20.36 16.49 29.92
C ASN A 587 -20.08 14.97 29.92
N PHE A 588 -19.07 14.54 29.17
CA PHE A 588 -18.57 13.16 29.16
C PHE A 588 -17.09 13.11 29.57
N GLU A 589 -16.67 12.05 30.27
CA GLU A 589 -15.27 11.59 30.29
C GLU A 589 -15.15 10.55 29.16
N LEU A 590 -14.28 10.82 28.18
CA LEU A 590 -14.10 10.00 26.98
C LEU A 590 -12.65 9.53 26.91
N GLY A 591 -12.45 8.22 26.81
CA GLY A 591 -11.14 7.60 26.73
C GLY A 591 -10.86 6.98 25.37
N VAL A 592 -9.65 7.22 24.85
CA VAL A 592 -9.00 6.41 23.81
C VAL A 592 -7.82 5.71 24.46
N HIS A 593 -7.81 4.38 24.43
CA HIS A 593 -6.84 3.53 25.11
C HIS A 593 -6.08 2.71 24.06
N ILE A 594 -4.79 2.99 23.86
CA ILE A 594 -3.97 2.34 22.82
C ILE A 594 -3.00 1.34 23.46
N ALA A 595 -2.79 0.18 22.84
CA ALA A 595 -1.86 -0.85 23.29
C ALA A 595 -0.45 -0.30 23.59
N ASP A 596 0.08 -0.51 24.81
CA ASP A 596 1.41 -0.03 25.21
C ASP A 596 2.52 -0.97 24.72
N VAL A 597 2.65 -1.08 23.39
CA VAL A 597 3.73 -1.84 22.73
C VAL A 597 5.12 -1.33 23.16
N SER A 598 5.23 -0.05 23.52
CA SER A 598 6.48 0.56 24.00
C SER A 598 6.97 0.02 25.34
N TYR A 599 6.12 -0.68 26.11
CA TYR A 599 6.52 -1.43 27.30
C TYR A 599 7.22 -2.76 26.94
N PHE A 600 6.76 -3.44 25.89
CA PHE A 600 7.30 -4.73 25.46
C PHE A 600 8.51 -4.64 24.50
N MET A 601 8.83 -3.44 24.03
CA MET A 601 9.88 -3.18 23.04
C MET A 601 10.89 -2.14 23.55
N GLU A 602 11.90 -2.62 24.27
CA GLU A 602 13.08 -1.84 24.65
C GLU A 602 13.85 -1.34 23.41
N GLU A 603 14.28 -0.08 23.44
CA GLU A 603 14.91 0.60 22.31
C GLU A 603 16.32 0.07 22.02
N GLY A 604 16.64 -0.16 20.75
CA GLY A 604 17.94 -0.65 20.28
C GLY A 604 18.16 -2.17 20.40
N ASN A 605 17.20 -2.94 20.91
CA ASN A 605 17.32 -4.41 20.96
C ASN A 605 16.96 -5.09 19.62
N ALA A 606 17.08 -6.42 19.54
CA ALA A 606 16.84 -7.17 18.29
C ALA A 606 15.38 -7.06 17.80
N LEU A 607 14.40 -7.00 18.71
CA LEU A 607 12.98 -6.80 18.41
C LEU A 607 12.72 -5.39 17.85
N ASP A 608 13.34 -4.36 18.43
CA ASP A 608 13.25 -2.98 17.95
C ASP A 608 13.92 -2.80 16.56
N PHE A 609 15.04 -3.48 16.35
CA PHE A 609 15.72 -3.50 15.05
C PHE A 609 14.87 -4.15 13.95
N ILE A 610 14.21 -5.29 14.20
CA ILE A 610 13.33 -5.89 13.20
C ILE A 610 12.03 -5.09 13.00
N ALA A 611 11.47 -4.53 14.08
CA ALA A 611 10.28 -3.68 14.02
C ALA A 611 10.53 -2.42 13.18
N SER A 612 11.66 -1.73 13.41
CA SER A 612 12.08 -0.59 12.58
C SER A 612 12.39 -0.99 11.14
N ARG A 613 13.03 -2.15 10.91
CA ARG A 613 13.32 -2.66 9.55
C ARG A 613 12.03 -2.91 8.74
N ARG A 614 11.00 -3.52 9.35
CA ARG A 614 9.69 -3.75 8.71
C ARG A 614 8.86 -2.46 8.62
N ALA A 615 8.92 -1.62 9.65
CA ALA A 615 8.25 -0.34 9.85
C ALA A 615 6.71 -0.31 9.82
N THR A 616 6.07 -1.27 9.16
CA THR A 616 4.61 -1.46 9.10
C THR A 616 4.28 -2.93 8.85
N SER A 617 3.15 -3.41 9.36
CA SER A 617 2.54 -4.65 8.86
C SER A 617 2.04 -4.47 7.42
N VAL A 618 1.88 -5.56 6.68
CA VAL A 618 1.38 -5.58 5.30
C VAL A 618 0.17 -6.51 5.18
N TYR A 619 -0.99 -5.95 4.85
CA TYR A 619 -2.28 -6.66 4.83
C TYR A 619 -2.63 -7.13 3.41
N MET A 620 -2.32 -8.38 3.09
CA MET A 620 -2.71 -9.01 1.84
C MET A 620 -4.11 -9.62 1.97
N VAL A 621 -4.77 -9.87 0.83
CA VAL A 621 -6.15 -10.36 0.79
C VAL A 621 -6.33 -11.64 1.63
N GLN A 622 -5.42 -12.61 1.53
CA GLN A 622 -5.47 -13.88 2.25
C GLN A 622 -4.70 -13.91 3.59
N LYS A 623 -3.68 -13.06 3.77
CA LYS A 623 -2.74 -13.13 4.91
C LYS A 623 -2.14 -11.78 5.30
N VAL A 624 -1.63 -11.67 6.53
CA VAL A 624 -0.93 -10.48 7.02
C VAL A 624 0.54 -10.82 7.24
N ILE A 625 1.44 -9.96 6.79
CA ILE A 625 2.86 -10.00 7.18
C ILE A 625 3.03 -9.05 8.37
N PRO A 626 3.24 -9.56 9.60
CA PRO A 626 3.23 -8.73 10.79
C PRO A 626 4.57 -8.01 11.01
N MET A 627 4.50 -6.80 11.57
CA MET A 627 5.68 -6.04 12.01
C MET A 627 6.40 -6.71 13.18
N LEU A 628 5.64 -7.33 14.10
CA LEU A 628 6.12 -7.93 15.36
C LEU A 628 5.78 -9.44 15.42
N PRO A 629 6.43 -10.22 16.33
CA PRO A 629 6.06 -11.61 16.56
C PRO A 629 4.58 -11.76 16.96
N ARG A 630 3.92 -12.82 16.49
CA ARG A 630 2.49 -13.08 16.71
C ARG A 630 2.08 -13.08 18.19
N LEU A 631 2.99 -13.48 19.09
CA LEU A 631 2.79 -13.41 20.55
C LEU A 631 2.58 -11.97 21.05
N LEU A 632 3.22 -10.96 20.45
CA LEU A 632 2.92 -9.56 20.75
C LEU A 632 1.66 -9.10 20.02
N CYS A 633 1.57 -9.35 18.71
CA CYS A 633 0.47 -8.85 17.88
C CYS A 633 -0.91 -9.36 18.28
N GLU A 634 -1.07 -10.66 18.50
CA GLU A 634 -2.37 -11.31 18.68
C GLU A 634 -2.70 -11.60 20.16
N GLU A 635 -1.69 -11.70 21.04
CA GLU A 635 -1.85 -12.27 22.39
C GLU A 635 -1.47 -11.33 23.55
N LEU A 636 -0.33 -10.61 23.51
CA LEU A 636 0.15 -9.80 24.64
C LEU A 636 -0.21 -8.31 24.56
N CYS A 637 0.03 -7.66 23.41
CA CYS A 637 -0.27 -6.23 23.23
C CYS A 637 -1.74 -6.01 22.85
N SER A 638 -2.33 -6.93 22.07
CA SER A 638 -3.71 -6.85 21.61
C SER A 638 -4.70 -6.63 22.76
N LEU A 639 -5.63 -5.70 22.60
CA LEU A 639 -6.63 -5.32 23.60
C LEU A 639 -7.81 -6.31 23.72
N ASN A 640 -7.47 -7.60 23.65
CA ASN A 640 -8.37 -8.74 23.76
C ASN A 640 -9.28 -8.64 25.00
N PRO A 641 -10.58 -8.97 24.87
CA PRO A 641 -11.55 -8.81 25.94
C PRO A 641 -11.30 -9.77 27.11
N LEU A 642 -11.90 -9.45 28.25
CA LEU A 642 -11.87 -10.21 29.50
C LEU A 642 -10.45 -10.46 30.06
N THR A 643 -9.47 -9.69 29.59
CA THR A 643 -8.06 -9.76 29.99
C THR A 643 -7.56 -8.38 30.42
N ASP A 644 -6.70 -8.33 31.42
CA ASP A 644 -6.08 -7.07 31.87
C ASP A 644 -4.93 -6.72 30.91
N ARG A 645 -4.89 -5.46 30.43
CA ARG A 645 -3.98 -5.01 29.36
C ARG A 645 -3.30 -3.69 29.70
N LEU A 646 -2.03 -3.57 29.30
CA LEU A 646 -1.25 -2.34 29.44
C LEU A 646 -1.52 -1.40 28.26
N THR A 647 -1.91 -0.17 28.56
CA THR A 647 -2.27 0.83 27.56
C THR A 647 -1.65 2.20 27.83
N PHE A 648 -1.41 2.94 26.76
CA PHE A 648 -1.24 4.38 26.78
C PHE A 648 -2.59 5.02 26.47
N SER A 649 -3.16 5.78 27.41
CA SER A 649 -4.48 6.40 27.27
C SER A 649 -4.39 7.90 27.04
N VAL A 650 -5.29 8.41 26.21
CA VAL A 650 -5.70 9.83 26.16
C VAL A 650 -7.13 9.89 26.68
N ILE A 651 -7.38 10.77 27.65
CA ILE A 651 -8.70 10.92 28.27
C ILE A 651 -9.07 12.41 28.25
N TRP A 652 -10.25 12.72 27.72
CA TRP A 652 -10.78 14.07 27.67
C TRP A 652 -12.02 14.20 28.55
N LYS A 653 -12.21 15.38 29.13
CA LYS A 653 -13.54 15.87 29.47
C LYS A 653 -14.06 16.64 28.26
N ILE A 654 -15.20 16.22 27.72
CA ILE A 654 -15.72 16.70 26.44
C ILE A 654 -17.21 17.07 26.55
N THR A 655 -17.65 18.15 25.89
CA THR A 655 -19.08 18.51 25.86
C THR A 655 -19.86 17.61 24.89
N PRO A 656 -21.20 17.54 24.96
CA PRO A 656 -22.02 16.82 23.98
C PRO A 656 -21.82 17.28 22.53
N GLU A 657 -21.27 18.47 22.31
CA GLU A 657 -20.92 19.03 21.00
C GLU A 657 -19.54 18.58 20.49
N GLY A 658 -18.75 17.85 21.29
CA GLY A 658 -17.38 17.46 20.94
C GLY A 658 -16.29 18.47 21.35
N LYS A 659 -16.62 19.50 22.15
CA LYS A 659 -15.61 20.48 22.60
C LYS A 659 -14.82 19.93 23.78
N ILE A 660 -13.49 19.81 23.63
CA ILE A 660 -12.58 19.49 24.74
C ILE A 660 -12.63 20.60 25.80
N LEU A 661 -12.78 20.21 27.06
CA LEU A 661 -12.71 21.07 28.26
C LEU A 661 -11.41 20.85 29.04
N SER A 662 -10.95 19.59 29.12
CA SER A 662 -9.66 19.21 29.69
C SER A 662 -9.15 17.92 29.04
N GLU A 663 -7.84 17.73 29.07
CA GLU A 663 -7.13 16.63 28.42
C GLU A 663 -6.10 16.03 29.38
N TRP A 664 -5.97 14.70 29.37
CA TRP A 664 -5.02 13.94 30.18
C TRP A 664 -4.38 12.85 29.32
N PHE A 665 -3.07 12.68 29.46
CA PHE A 665 -2.31 11.57 28.87
C PHE A 665 -1.67 10.75 29.99
N GLY A 666 -1.60 9.44 29.83
CA GLY A 666 -0.81 8.62 30.74
C GLY A 666 -0.85 7.12 30.46
N ARG A 667 0.10 6.40 31.06
CA ARG A 667 0.09 4.94 31.11
C ARG A 667 -1.00 4.46 32.08
N SER A 668 -1.65 3.37 31.67
CA SER A 668 -2.89 2.86 32.26
C SER A 668 -2.94 1.34 32.19
N VAL A 669 -3.82 0.74 32.99
CA VAL A 669 -4.22 -0.67 32.86
C VAL A 669 -5.73 -0.70 32.61
N ILE A 670 -6.16 -1.36 31.53
CA ILE A 670 -7.56 -1.55 31.19
C ILE A 670 -7.95 -3.02 31.23
N ARG A 671 -9.26 -3.29 31.14
CA ARG A 671 -9.83 -4.62 30.97
C ARG A 671 -11.00 -4.50 30.00
N SER A 672 -10.78 -4.81 28.72
CA SER A 672 -11.83 -4.67 27.70
C SER A 672 -13.00 -5.59 28.02
N CYS A 673 -14.22 -5.05 28.12
CA CYS A 673 -15.40 -5.80 28.51
C CYS A 673 -15.98 -6.63 27.36
N ILE A 674 -15.78 -6.21 26.10
CA ILE A 674 -16.27 -6.87 24.89
C ILE A 674 -15.42 -6.45 23.66
N LYS A 675 -15.26 -7.36 22.69
CA LYS A 675 -14.76 -7.03 21.33
C LYS A 675 -15.98 -6.86 20.41
N LEU A 676 -16.32 -5.64 20.02
CA LEU A 676 -17.37 -5.42 19.02
C LEU A 676 -16.80 -5.52 17.60
N SER A 677 -17.66 -5.83 16.63
CA SER A 677 -17.37 -5.63 15.21
C SER A 677 -18.01 -4.33 14.72
N TYR A 678 -17.57 -3.80 13.58
CA TYR A 678 -18.27 -2.68 12.93
C TYR A 678 -19.74 -2.98 12.64
N ASP A 679 -20.14 -4.23 12.33
CA ASP A 679 -21.54 -4.61 12.17
C ASP A 679 -22.31 -4.62 13.51
N HIS A 680 -21.69 -5.05 14.62
CA HIS A 680 -22.31 -5.02 15.94
C HIS A 680 -22.54 -3.57 16.40
N ALA A 681 -21.53 -2.72 16.27
CA ALA A 681 -21.62 -1.30 16.60
C ALA A 681 -22.58 -0.54 15.66
N GLN A 682 -22.64 -0.90 14.38
CA GLN A 682 -23.63 -0.33 13.45
C GLN A 682 -25.05 -0.75 13.85
N SER A 683 -25.26 -2.02 14.22
CA SER A 683 -26.57 -2.50 14.70
C SER A 683 -27.04 -1.75 15.93
N MET A 684 -26.14 -1.46 16.89
CA MET A 684 -26.41 -0.63 18.06
C MET A 684 -26.81 0.81 17.68
N ILE A 685 -26.17 1.40 16.66
CA ILE A 685 -26.46 2.75 16.15
C ILE A 685 -27.81 2.81 15.42
N GLU A 686 -28.15 1.79 14.62
CA GLU A 686 -29.37 1.73 13.83
C GLU A 686 -30.62 1.38 14.64
N ALA A 687 -30.45 0.68 15.78
CA ALA A 687 -31.52 0.24 16.66
C ALA A 687 -31.33 0.75 18.11
N PRO A 688 -31.42 2.07 18.35
CA PRO A 688 -31.11 2.67 19.65
C PRO A 688 -32.02 2.22 20.80
N ASP A 689 -33.29 1.92 20.50
CA ASP A 689 -34.28 1.47 21.51
C ASP A 689 -34.32 -0.07 21.67
N LYS A 690 -33.41 -0.81 21.03
CA LYS A 690 -33.42 -2.28 21.03
C LYS A 690 -32.62 -2.86 22.20
N LEU A 691 -33.30 -3.60 23.06
CA LEU A 691 -32.65 -4.53 23.99
C LEU A 691 -32.07 -5.73 23.21
N PHE A 692 -30.75 -5.78 23.08
CA PHE A 692 -30.03 -6.87 22.41
C PHE A 692 -30.02 -8.14 23.27
N GLN A 693 -30.15 -9.30 22.63
CA GLN A 693 -30.04 -10.60 23.31
C GLN A 693 -28.58 -11.08 23.33
N ALA A 694 -28.24 -11.91 24.32
CA ALA A 694 -26.87 -12.37 24.56
C ALA A 694 -26.32 -13.33 23.48
N ASP A 695 -27.16 -13.78 22.55
CA ASP A 695 -26.80 -14.59 21.38
C ASP A 695 -26.61 -13.77 20.09
N GLU A 696 -27.06 -12.51 20.07
CA GLU A 696 -26.87 -11.59 18.93
C GLU A 696 -25.51 -10.87 18.95
N LEU A 697 -24.80 -10.90 20.08
CA LEU A 697 -23.59 -10.13 20.35
C LEU A 697 -22.48 -11.01 20.93
N PRO A 698 -21.20 -10.60 20.80
CA PRO A 698 -20.07 -11.38 21.27
C PRO A 698 -19.96 -11.41 22.82
N PRO A 699 -19.19 -12.36 23.40
CA PRO A 699 -19.10 -12.53 24.84
C PRO A 699 -18.67 -11.26 25.59
N CYS A 700 -19.42 -10.91 26.63
CA CYS A 700 -19.23 -9.72 27.46
C CYS A 700 -18.81 -10.05 28.90
N ALA A 701 -18.18 -9.11 29.58
CA ALA A 701 -17.93 -9.16 31.02
C ALA A 701 -19.26 -9.05 31.79
N ALA A 702 -19.45 -9.93 32.78
CA ALA A 702 -20.64 -9.89 33.65
C ALA A 702 -20.73 -8.64 34.56
N GLU A 703 -19.66 -7.85 34.63
CA GLU A 703 -19.57 -6.60 35.39
C GLU A 703 -20.18 -5.40 34.64
N HIS A 704 -20.30 -5.48 33.30
CA HIS A 704 -20.84 -4.42 32.44
C HIS A 704 -22.05 -4.94 31.64
N PRO A 705 -23.28 -4.44 31.90
CA PRO A 705 -24.46 -4.86 31.17
C PRO A 705 -24.44 -4.33 29.73
N MET A 706 -25.07 -5.05 28.80
CA MET A 706 -25.10 -4.67 27.37
C MET A 706 -25.70 -3.28 27.15
N ASP A 707 -26.65 -2.86 27.98
CA ASP A 707 -27.28 -1.54 27.92
C ASP A 707 -26.28 -0.39 28.19
N GLU A 708 -25.28 -0.61 29.06
CA GLU A 708 -24.21 0.38 29.34
C GLU A 708 -23.32 0.55 28.10
N ILE A 709 -22.91 -0.56 27.49
CA ILE A 709 -22.07 -0.60 26.29
C ILE A 709 -22.82 0.02 25.09
N HIS A 710 -24.09 -0.34 24.91
CA HIS A 710 -24.94 0.20 23.86
C HIS A 710 -25.11 1.71 24.02
N GLN A 711 -25.42 2.20 25.23
CA GLN A 711 -25.52 3.63 25.51
C GLN A 711 -24.19 4.36 25.30
N ALA A 712 -23.05 3.75 25.65
CA ALA A 712 -21.73 4.30 25.39
C ALA A 712 -21.43 4.40 23.88
N VAL A 713 -21.77 3.40 23.07
CA VAL A 713 -21.67 3.43 21.60
C VAL A 713 -22.56 4.53 21.01
N LEU A 714 -23.80 4.69 21.49
CA LEU A 714 -24.70 5.78 21.07
C LEU A 714 -24.14 7.17 21.43
N ASN A 715 -23.55 7.32 22.61
CA ASN A 715 -22.90 8.57 23.05
C ASN A 715 -21.69 8.90 22.16
N LEU A 716 -20.81 7.90 21.92
CA LEU A 716 -19.65 8.01 21.02
C LEU A 716 -20.08 8.42 19.60
N HIS A 717 -21.10 7.77 19.03
CA HIS A 717 -21.66 8.14 17.73
C HIS A 717 -22.19 9.59 17.71
N SER A 718 -22.96 9.99 18.72
CA SER A 718 -23.55 11.33 18.84
C SER A 718 -22.49 12.44 18.90
N ILE A 719 -21.34 12.17 19.54
CA ILE A 719 -20.19 13.08 19.62
C ILE A 719 -19.38 13.05 18.31
N ALA A 720 -19.02 11.86 17.80
CA ALA A 720 -18.27 11.70 16.55
C ALA A 720 -18.97 12.36 15.35
N LYS A 721 -20.30 12.26 15.26
CA LYS A 721 -21.08 12.92 14.21
C LYS A 721 -20.92 14.45 14.21
N ARG A 722 -20.71 15.06 15.38
CA ARG A 722 -20.50 16.51 15.55
C ARG A 722 -19.04 16.90 15.32
N LEU A 723 -18.10 16.08 15.79
CA LEU A 723 -16.67 16.24 15.46
C LEU A 723 -16.46 16.22 13.95
N ARG A 724 -17.06 15.25 13.23
CA ARG A 724 -17.04 15.19 11.76
C ARG A 724 -17.61 16.45 11.11
N ALA A 725 -18.80 16.88 11.54
CA ALA A 725 -19.44 18.07 10.99
C ALA A 725 -18.56 19.32 11.18
N GLN A 726 -17.94 19.49 12.35
CA GLN A 726 -16.99 20.57 12.63
C GLN A 726 -15.70 20.44 11.81
N ARG A 727 -15.18 19.23 11.60
CA ARG A 727 -13.99 18.95 10.79
C ARG A 727 -14.19 19.33 9.32
N PHE A 728 -15.33 18.97 8.72
CA PHE A 728 -15.65 19.36 7.34
C PHE A 728 -16.06 20.83 7.22
N GLN A 729 -16.77 21.40 8.21
CA GLN A 729 -17.00 22.85 8.27
C GLN A 729 -15.70 23.65 8.43
N GLY A 730 -14.70 23.08 9.11
CA GLY A 730 -13.32 23.58 9.21
C GLY A 730 -12.48 23.39 7.93
N GLY A 731 -13.08 22.88 6.85
CA GLY A 731 -12.46 22.79 5.54
C GLY A 731 -11.60 21.55 5.31
N ALA A 732 -11.91 20.43 5.97
CA ALA A 732 -11.34 19.13 5.63
C ALA A 732 -11.83 18.58 4.28
N LEU A 733 -11.11 17.60 3.75
CA LEU A 733 -11.31 16.92 2.47
C LEU A 733 -11.29 15.41 2.64
N ARG A 734 -12.12 14.75 1.84
CA ARG A 734 -12.38 13.30 1.81
C ARG A 734 -12.39 12.93 0.31
N LEU A 735 -11.46 12.09 -0.12
CA LEU A 735 -11.22 11.70 -1.53
C LEU A 735 -10.92 10.20 -1.61
N ASP A 736 -11.90 9.42 -1.17
CA ASP A 736 -11.79 7.98 -1.11
C ASP A 736 -12.08 7.33 -2.47
N GLN A 737 -11.66 6.08 -2.62
CA GLN A 737 -11.77 5.31 -3.85
C GLN A 737 -12.25 3.91 -3.50
N LEU A 738 -13.28 3.45 -4.22
CA LEU A 738 -13.96 2.16 -4.01
C LEU A 738 -12.97 1.01 -3.74
N LYS A 739 -12.94 0.52 -2.50
CA LYS A 739 -12.05 -0.57 -2.08
C LYS A 739 -12.73 -1.92 -2.25
N LEU A 740 -12.10 -2.84 -2.99
CA LEU A 740 -12.55 -4.24 -3.08
C LEU A 740 -12.23 -5.02 -1.80
N SER A 741 -13.26 -5.66 -1.25
CA SER A 741 -13.18 -6.76 -0.29
C SER A 741 -13.49 -8.09 -1.00
N PHE A 742 -13.00 -9.21 -0.47
CA PHE A 742 -13.24 -10.53 -1.04
C PHE A 742 -13.87 -11.46 -0.01
N THR A 743 -14.65 -12.43 -0.48
CA THR A 743 -15.03 -13.62 0.29
C THR A 743 -14.20 -14.78 -0.24
N LEU A 744 -13.35 -15.37 0.61
CA LEU A 744 -12.50 -16.49 0.22
C LEU A 744 -13.12 -17.83 0.60
N ASP A 745 -12.86 -18.84 -0.23
CA ASP A 745 -13.11 -20.23 0.09
C ASP A 745 -12.24 -20.70 1.27
N ARG A 746 -12.81 -21.52 2.18
CA ARG A 746 -12.12 -21.91 3.42
C ARG A 746 -11.02 -22.95 3.22
N GLU A 747 -11.11 -23.80 2.20
CA GLU A 747 -10.19 -24.92 1.99
C GLU A 747 -9.14 -24.58 0.93
N THR A 748 -9.55 -23.93 -0.16
CA THR A 748 -8.70 -23.59 -1.31
C THR A 748 -8.13 -22.17 -1.25
N SER A 749 -8.63 -21.30 -0.38
CA SER A 749 -8.33 -19.85 -0.34
C SER A 749 -8.64 -19.07 -1.63
N MET A 750 -9.34 -19.68 -2.59
CA MET A 750 -9.75 -19.03 -3.84
C MET A 750 -10.86 -18.00 -3.61
N PRO A 751 -10.92 -16.89 -4.38
CA PRO A 751 -11.99 -15.90 -4.26
C PRO A 751 -13.32 -16.48 -4.80
N GLN A 752 -14.30 -16.68 -3.91
CA GLN A 752 -15.68 -17.04 -4.28
C GLN A 752 -16.51 -15.82 -4.71
N GLY A 753 -16.07 -14.62 -4.34
CA GLY A 753 -16.78 -13.37 -4.57
C GLY A 753 -15.94 -12.16 -4.18
N CYS A 754 -16.32 -11.00 -4.72
CA CYS A 754 -15.83 -9.70 -4.25
C CYS A 754 -16.99 -8.71 -4.13
N TYR A 755 -16.80 -7.68 -3.32
CA TYR A 755 -17.76 -6.60 -3.09
C TYR A 755 -17.01 -5.31 -2.72
N VAL A 756 -17.63 -4.15 -2.94
CA VAL A 756 -17.09 -2.87 -2.47
C VAL A 756 -17.28 -2.79 -0.95
N TYR A 757 -16.20 -2.47 -0.22
CA TYR A 757 -16.25 -2.22 1.23
C TYR A 757 -17.25 -1.09 1.54
N GLN A 758 -17.95 -1.18 2.67
CA GLN A 758 -18.95 -0.18 3.05
C GLN A 758 -18.49 0.55 4.32
N TYR A 759 -18.01 1.78 4.18
CA TYR A 759 -17.68 2.62 5.34
C TYR A 759 -18.96 3.15 6.02
N ARG A 760 -19.31 2.62 7.20
CA ARG A 760 -20.57 2.95 7.90
C ARG A 760 -20.35 3.88 9.10
N ASP A 761 -21.42 4.19 9.83
CA ASP A 761 -21.39 5.10 10.98
C ASP A 761 -20.53 4.55 12.13
N SER A 762 -20.33 3.23 12.23
CA SER A 762 -19.38 2.62 13.17
C SER A 762 -17.90 2.79 12.79
N ASN A 763 -17.50 2.65 11.51
CA ASN A 763 -16.15 3.02 11.06
C ASN A 763 -15.89 4.52 11.31
N LYS A 764 -16.88 5.33 10.95
CA LYS A 764 -16.93 6.78 11.18
C LYS A 764 -16.89 7.18 12.66
N LEU A 765 -17.35 6.35 13.58
CA LEU A 765 -17.27 6.59 15.02
C LEU A 765 -15.80 6.52 15.47
N VAL A 766 -15.11 5.43 15.12
CA VAL A 766 -13.69 5.23 15.45
C VAL A 766 -12.80 6.28 14.76
N GLU A 767 -13.11 6.65 13.51
CA GLU A 767 -12.37 7.67 12.73
C GLU A 767 -12.11 8.96 13.53
N GLU A 768 -13.16 9.58 14.10
CA GLU A 768 -13.01 10.91 14.71
C GLU A 768 -12.22 10.86 16.03
N PHE A 769 -12.35 9.79 16.82
CA PHE A 769 -11.61 9.67 18.08
C PHE A 769 -10.15 9.27 17.88
N MET A 770 -9.85 8.45 16.86
CA MET A 770 -8.46 8.17 16.47
C MET A 770 -7.78 9.41 15.88
N LEU A 771 -8.48 10.21 15.06
CA LEU A 771 -8.01 11.52 14.62
C LEU A 771 -7.76 12.45 15.82
N LEU A 772 -8.67 12.49 16.80
CA LEU A 772 -8.52 13.31 18.00
C LEU A 772 -7.30 12.93 18.83
N ALA A 773 -7.09 11.63 19.09
CA ALA A 773 -5.92 11.10 19.80
C ALA A 773 -4.60 11.41 19.07
N ASN A 774 -4.59 11.27 17.74
CA ASN A 774 -3.44 11.57 16.90
C ASN A 774 -3.10 13.08 16.89
N MET A 775 -4.11 13.96 16.83
CA MET A 775 -3.91 15.42 16.93
C MET A 775 -3.42 15.86 18.32
N ALA A 776 -4.09 15.39 19.38
CA ALA A 776 -3.72 15.66 20.76
C ALA A 776 -2.26 15.26 21.04
N THR A 777 -1.89 14.04 20.66
CA THR A 777 -0.52 13.52 20.80
C THR A 777 0.48 14.34 20.00
N ALA A 778 0.18 14.71 18.74
CA ALA A 778 1.04 15.55 17.91
C ALA A 778 1.35 16.91 18.58
N HIS A 779 0.34 17.56 19.16
CA HIS A 779 0.51 18.80 19.90
C HIS A 779 1.38 18.62 21.16
N GLN A 780 1.15 17.54 21.93
CA GLN A 780 1.90 17.27 23.17
C GLN A 780 3.38 16.93 22.92
N ILE A 781 3.69 16.09 21.92
CA ILE A 781 5.09 15.76 21.58
C ILE A 781 5.83 16.95 20.94
N TYR A 782 5.17 17.76 20.10
CA TYR A 782 5.80 18.95 19.50
C TYR A 782 6.10 20.02 20.56
N ARG A 783 5.16 20.28 21.47
CA ARG A 783 5.33 21.20 22.60
C ARG A 783 6.51 20.82 23.49
N SER A 784 6.73 19.53 23.70
CA SER A 784 7.78 19.00 24.58
C SER A 784 9.13 18.86 23.88
N PHE A 785 9.13 18.52 22.58
CA PHE A 785 10.32 18.18 21.82
C PHE A 785 10.34 18.85 20.42
N PRO A 786 10.32 20.19 20.32
CA PRO A 786 10.12 20.90 19.06
C PRO A 786 11.21 20.62 18.00
N ASN A 787 12.39 20.13 18.39
CA ASN A 787 13.49 19.79 17.49
C ASN A 787 13.66 18.26 17.23
N LYS A 788 12.77 17.40 17.74
CA LYS A 788 12.83 15.94 17.52
C LYS A 788 11.48 15.22 17.52
N ALA A 789 10.37 15.95 17.38
CA ALA A 789 9.04 15.34 17.28
C ALA A 789 8.90 14.63 15.92
N LEU A 790 8.39 13.40 15.95
CA LEU A 790 7.95 12.70 14.75
C LEU A 790 6.50 13.10 14.45
N LEU A 791 6.32 13.86 13.37
CA LEU A 791 5.02 14.33 12.89
C LEU A 791 4.72 13.77 11.49
N ARG A 792 3.47 13.93 11.04
CA ARG A 792 2.98 13.47 9.74
C ARG A 792 2.25 14.60 9.01
N ARG A 793 2.81 15.06 7.89
CA ARG A 793 2.31 16.17 7.06
C ARG A 793 1.74 15.67 5.73
N HIS A 794 0.86 16.45 5.12
CA HIS A 794 0.32 16.18 3.78
C HIS A 794 0.46 17.48 2.97
N PRO A 795 1.39 17.54 1.99
CA PRO A 795 1.57 18.72 1.15
C PRO A 795 0.30 19.04 0.32
N PRO A 796 0.10 20.30 -0.11
CA PRO A 796 -0.98 20.61 -1.05
C PRO A 796 -0.78 19.89 -2.40
N PRO A 797 -1.84 19.78 -3.24
CA PRO A 797 -1.75 19.15 -4.55
C PRO A 797 -0.73 19.83 -5.48
N GLN A 798 -0.29 19.12 -6.51
CA GLN A 798 0.60 19.68 -7.53
C GLN A 798 -0.16 20.72 -8.37
N THR A 799 0.15 22.00 -8.20
CA THR A 799 -0.58 23.14 -8.80
C THR A 799 -0.88 22.94 -10.28
N LYS A 800 0.13 22.61 -11.09
CA LYS A 800 -0.06 22.39 -12.54
C LYS A 800 -1.10 21.29 -12.85
N MET A 801 -1.12 20.20 -12.08
CA MET A 801 -2.11 19.12 -12.27
C MET A 801 -3.51 19.50 -11.79
N VAL A 802 -3.62 20.49 -10.90
CA VAL A 802 -4.90 21.13 -10.56
C VAL A 802 -5.33 22.08 -11.66
N ASP A 803 -4.42 22.91 -12.20
CA ASP A 803 -4.70 23.83 -13.32
C ASP A 803 -5.19 23.05 -14.57
N ASP A 804 -4.50 21.96 -14.92
CA ASP A 804 -4.87 21.05 -16.02
C ASP A 804 -6.26 20.40 -15.78
N LEU A 805 -6.66 20.18 -14.51
CA LEU A 805 -7.93 19.56 -14.12
C LEU A 805 -9.08 20.58 -14.02
N GLN A 806 -8.81 21.81 -13.58
CA GLN A 806 -9.76 22.93 -13.65
C GLN A 806 -10.15 23.19 -15.10
N GLU A 807 -9.17 23.33 -16.01
CA GLU A 807 -9.44 23.56 -17.43
C GLU A 807 -10.32 22.46 -18.04
N PHE A 808 -10.16 21.21 -17.58
CA PHE A 808 -11.01 20.07 -17.94
C PHE A 808 -12.42 20.15 -17.35
N CYS A 809 -12.56 20.49 -16.07
CA CYS A 809 -13.87 20.65 -15.42
C CYS A 809 -14.69 21.77 -16.08
N ASP A 810 -14.06 22.92 -16.34
CA ASP A 810 -14.64 24.07 -17.03
C ASP A 810 -15.14 23.68 -18.43
N GLN A 811 -14.35 22.91 -19.19
CA GLN A 811 -14.75 22.38 -20.51
C GLN A 811 -15.97 21.46 -20.43
N MET A 812 -16.11 20.68 -19.35
CA MET A 812 -17.26 19.81 -19.13
C MET A 812 -18.48 20.53 -18.55
N GLY A 813 -18.34 21.82 -18.19
CA GLY A 813 -19.40 22.61 -17.55
C GLY A 813 -19.56 22.30 -16.05
N LEU A 814 -18.52 21.76 -15.42
CA LEU A 814 -18.51 21.37 -14.00
C LEU A 814 -17.85 22.46 -13.16
N ASN A 815 -18.64 23.13 -12.32
CA ASN A 815 -18.16 24.18 -11.41
C ASN A 815 -17.53 23.57 -10.14
N ILE A 816 -16.27 23.14 -10.26
CA ILE A 816 -15.47 22.60 -9.15
C ILE A 816 -14.43 23.64 -8.72
N ASP A 817 -14.35 23.90 -7.42
CA ASP A 817 -13.45 24.91 -6.82
C ASP A 817 -12.28 24.21 -6.12
N PHE A 818 -11.09 24.29 -6.71
CA PHE A 818 -9.87 23.66 -6.19
C PHE A 818 -9.05 24.57 -5.25
N SER A 819 -9.54 25.77 -4.90
CA SER A 819 -8.78 26.78 -4.14
C SER A 819 -8.30 26.30 -2.75
N THR A 820 -9.07 25.42 -2.09
CA THR A 820 -8.75 24.85 -0.78
C THR A 820 -9.25 23.41 -0.68
N ALA A 821 -8.77 22.67 0.33
CA ALA A 821 -9.27 21.33 0.64
C ALA A 821 -10.80 21.34 0.89
N GLY A 822 -11.29 22.30 1.67
CA GLY A 822 -12.70 22.44 2.00
C GLY A 822 -13.59 22.84 0.83
N THR A 823 -13.14 23.74 -0.04
CA THR A 823 -13.91 24.14 -1.24
C THR A 823 -13.97 23.04 -2.29
N LEU A 824 -12.91 22.23 -2.42
CA LEU A 824 -12.92 21.03 -3.26
C LEU A 824 -13.89 19.97 -2.71
N HIS A 825 -13.86 19.70 -1.41
CA HIS A 825 -14.81 18.78 -0.78
C HIS A 825 -16.26 19.26 -0.92
N LYS A 826 -16.49 20.55 -0.70
CA LYS A 826 -17.81 21.17 -0.81
C LYS A 826 -18.34 21.09 -2.24
N SER A 827 -17.54 21.43 -3.24
CA SER A 827 -17.97 21.38 -4.64
C SER A 827 -18.26 19.95 -5.11
N LEU A 828 -17.45 18.96 -4.73
CA LEU A 828 -17.68 17.54 -5.06
C LEU A 828 -18.94 16.94 -4.40
N ASN A 829 -19.38 17.45 -3.23
CA ASN A 829 -20.54 16.92 -2.52
C ASN A 829 -21.84 17.72 -2.70
N GLU A 830 -21.80 19.05 -2.75
CA GLU A 830 -23.02 19.89 -2.78
C GLU A 830 -23.52 20.24 -4.19
N THR A 831 -22.69 20.14 -5.24
CA THR A 831 -23.04 20.72 -6.56
C THR A 831 -23.60 19.72 -7.59
N LEU A 832 -23.41 18.41 -7.37
CA LEU A 832 -23.60 17.43 -8.44
C LEU A 832 -25.04 16.88 -8.55
N GLY A 833 -25.76 16.67 -7.44
CA GLY A 833 -27.08 16.03 -7.39
C GLY A 833 -27.14 14.79 -6.47
N ASP A 834 -28.21 13.99 -6.58
CA ASP A 834 -28.49 12.79 -5.74
C ASP A 834 -29.10 11.64 -6.56
N ASP A 835 -28.73 11.55 -7.85
CA ASP A 835 -29.16 10.50 -8.78
C ASP A 835 -28.01 9.51 -9.09
N GLU A 836 -28.35 8.35 -9.68
CA GLU A 836 -27.40 7.26 -9.94
C GLU A 836 -26.29 7.64 -10.94
N TYR A 837 -26.63 8.40 -12.00
CA TYR A 837 -25.67 8.94 -12.95
C TYR A 837 -24.73 9.94 -12.24
N THR A 838 -25.27 10.79 -11.38
CA THR A 838 -24.49 11.72 -10.55
C THR A 838 -23.58 10.98 -9.58
N SER A 839 -24.02 9.89 -8.96
CA SER A 839 -23.18 9.07 -8.08
C SER A 839 -22.00 8.50 -8.85
N ALA A 840 -22.23 7.89 -10.02
CA ALA A 840 -21.16 7.40 -10.90
C ALA A 840 -20.19 8.52 -11.33
N ARG A 841 -20.72 9.72 -11.64
CA ARG A 841 -19.93 10.91 -11.99
C ARG A 841 -19.10 11.41 -10.81
N LYS A 842 -19.62 11.36 -9.58
CA LYS A 842 -18.90 11.69 -8.34
C LYS A 842 -17.72 10.74 -8.12
N GLU A 843 -17.87 9.44 -8.35
CA GLU A 843 -16.76 8.47 -8.26
C GLU A 843 -15.65 8.78 -9.28
N VAL A 844 -16.01 9.02 -10.54
CA VAL A 844 -15.04 9.41 -11.59
C VAL A 844 -14.32 10.70 -11.23
N LEU A 845 -15.04 11.73 -10.76
CA LEU A 845 -14.48 13.00 -10.35
C LEU A 845 -13.58 12.87 -9.11
N THR A 846 -13.97 12.05 -8.13
CA THR A 846 -13.17 11.81 -6.91
C THR A 846 -11.85 11.12 -7.26
N HIS A 847 -11.88 10.13 -8.15
CA HIS A 847 -10.64 9.55 -8.68
C HIS A 847 -9.80 10.56 -9.48
N MET A 848 -10.41 11.40 -10.33
CA MET A 848 -9.68 12.46 -11.05
C MET A 848 -9.02 13.45 -10.08
N CYS A 849 -9.74 13.92 -9.06
CA CYS A 849 -9.25 14.83 -8.02
C CYS A 849 -8.19 14.20 -7.10
N SER A 850 -8.12 12.87 -7.04
CA SER A 850 -7.04 12.16 -6.34
C SER A 850 -5.69 12.27 -7.06
N ARG A 851 -5.67 12.42 -8.39
CA ARG A 851 -4.42 12.36 -9.20
C ARG A 851 -3.43 13.51 -8.94
N PRO A 852 -3.86 14.77 -8.69
CA PRO A 852 -2.96 15.86 -8.30
C PRO A 852 -2.43 15.78 -6.86
N MET A 853 -3.04 14.96 -5.99
CA MET A 853 -2.71 14.90 -4.55
C MET A 853 -1.28 14.40 -4.33
N GLN A 854 -0.64 14.85 -3.23
CA GLN A 854 0.67 14.36 -2.82
C GLN A 854 0.55 13.31 -1.72
N MET A 855 1.52 12.40 -1.60
CA MET A 855 1.52 11.43 -0.51
C MET A 855 1.79 12.11 0.84
N ALA A 856 1.03 11.73 1.86
CA ALA A 856 1.27 12.16 3.24
C ALA A 856 2.49 11.44 3.83
N MET A 857 3.40 12.21 4.45
CA MET A 857 4.74 11.81 4.85
C MET A 857 5.00 12.06 6.34
N TYR A 858 5.63 11.10 7.00
CA TYR A 858 6.31 11.31 8.28
C TYR A 858 7.54 12.21 8.09
N PHE A 859 7.87 13.01 9.10
CA PHE A 859 9.06 13.87 9.11
C PHE A 859 9.48 14.23 10.55
N CYS A 860 10.74 14.65 10.72
CA CYS A 860 11.24 15.21 11.97
C CYS A 860 11.18 16.74 11.95
N THR A 861 10.60 17.33 13.00
CA THR A 861 10.51 18.80 13.16
C THR A 861 11.86 19.50 13.35
N GLY A 862 12.92 18.76 13.72
CA GLY A 862 14.28 19.30 13.78
C GLY A 862 14.95 19.52 12.41
N VAL A 863 14.45 18.86 11.36
CA VAL A 863 14.99 18.95 9.99
C VAL A 863 14.16 19.89 9.13
N LEU A 864 12.82 19.74 9.15
CA LEU A 864 11.92 20.68 8.49
C LEU A 864 11.65 21.87 9.42
N LYS A 865 12.22 23.05 9.12
CA LYS A 865 12.16 24.23 10.01
C LYS A 865 10.97 25.16 9.77
N GLU A 866 10.27 25.00 8.66
CA GLU A 866 9.15 25.85 8.28
C GLU A 866 7.83 25.25 8.77
N GLU A 867 7.32 25.74 9.90
CA GLU A 867 6.11 25.23 10.56
C GLU A 867 4.87 25.26 9.64
N LEU A 868 4.81 26.21 8.69
CA LEU A 868 3.76 26.27 7.66
C LEU A 868 3.70 25.01 6.78
N LEU A 869 4.81 24.29 6.61
CA LEU A 869 4.89 23.04 5.83
C LEU A 869 4.50 21.79 6.62
N PHE A 870 4.24 21.92 7.94
CA PHE A 870 3.84 20.81 8.82
C PHE A 870 2.36 20.46 8.63
N ARG A 871 1.57 21.40 8.08
CA ARG A 871 0.13 21.26 7.84
C ARG A 871 -0.20 19.96 7.10
N HIS A 872 -1.34 19.39 7.46
CA HIS A 872 -1.90 18.24 6.76
C HIS A 872 -3.06 18.68 5.86
N TYR A 873 -2.81 18.88 4.56
CA TYR A 873 -3.75 19.45 3.58
C TYR A 873 -5.17 18.87 3.68
N ALA A 874 -5.35 17.54 3.54
CA ALA A 874 -6.70 16.96 3.51
C ALA A 874 -7.48 17.13 4.83
N LEU A 875 -6.90 16.79 5.98
CA LEU A 875 -7.50 17.06 7.30
C LEU A 875 -7.60 18.56 7.66
N ASN A 876 -6.89 19.45 6.95
CA ASN A 876 -6.74 20.90 7.20
C ASN A 876 -6.18 21.31 8.58
N VAL A 877 -5.46 20.43 9.27
CA VAL A 877 -4.91 20.66 10.62
C VAL A 877 -3.44 21.14 10.60
N PRO A 878 -2.99 21.91 11.61
CA PRO A 878 -1.60 22.41 11.67
C PRO A 878 -0.58 21.30 11.98
N PHE A 879 -0.88 20.44 12.95
CA PHE A 879 -0.05 19.30 13.33
C PHE A 879 -0.88 18.01 13.33
N TYR A 880 -0.24 16.93 12.92
CA TYR A 880 -0.80 15.59 12.95
C TYR A 880 0.36 14.58 13.11
N THR A 881 0.10 13.40 13.64
CA THR A 881 1.04 12.28 13.71
C THR A 881 0.26 10.97 13.77
N HIS A 882 0.96 9.83 13.86
CA HIS A 882 0.31 8.56 14.17
C HIS A 882 0.78 8.05 15.54
N PHE A 883 -0.20 7.73 16.40
CA PHE A 883 -0.06 7.22 17.76
C PHE A 883 -0.94 5.98 18.00
N THR A 884 -2.05 5.87 17.26
CA THR A 884 -3.15 4.94 17.52
C THR A 884 -2.98 3.52 16.98
N SER A 885 -1.83 3.13 16.43
CA SER A 885 -1.63 1.75 15.93
C SER A 885 -0.20 1.19 16.06
N PRO A 886 0.38 1.13 17.28
CA PRO A 886 1.76 0.71 17.50
C PRO A 886 2.02 -0.80 17.32
N ILE A 887 1.00 -1.67 17.30
CA ILE A 887 1.19 -3.10 17.00
C ILE A 887 1.61 -3.29 15.53
N ARG A 888 1.09 -2.43 14.64
CA ARG A 888 1.23 -2.56 13.18
C ARG A 888 1.98 -1.41 12.49
N ARG A 889 2.41 -0.36 13.21
CA ARG A 889 3.21 0.77 12.68
C ARG A 889 4.33 1.19 13.63
N TYR A 890 5.56 1.26 13.14
CA TYR A 890 6.74 1.65 13.96
C TYR A 890 6.80 3.16 14.23
N ALA A 891 6.22 3.99 13.36
CA ALA A 891 6.10 5.43 13.61
C ALA A 891 5.35 5.72 14.92
N ASP A 892 4.28 4.98 15.18
CA ASP A 892 3.50 5.05 16.41
C ASP A 892 4.33 4.60 17.63
N VAL A 893 5.20 3.59 17.51
CA VAL A 893 6.13 3.20 18.59
C VAL A 893 7.11 4.32 18.94
N ILE A 894 7.67 5.03 17.95
CA ILE A 894 8.51 6.22 18.19
C ILE A 894 7.70 7.32 18.89
N VAL A 895 6.44 7.52 18.48
CA VAL A 895 5.54 8.50 19.11
C VAL A 895 5.15 8.12 20.53
N HIS A 896 4.94 6.83 20.84
CA HIS A 896 4.73 6.33 22.21
C HIS A 896 5.96 6.58 23.09
N ARG A 897 7.18 6.32 22.59
CA ARG A 897 8.44 6.66 23.30
C ARG A 897 8.54 8.16 23.56
N LEU A 898 8.30 9.00 22.55
CA LEU A 898 8.28 10.46 22.69
C LEU A 898 7.22 10.94 23.70
N LEU A 899 6.02 10.36 23.67
CA LEU A 899 4.95 10.72 24.60
C LEU A 899 5.29 10.30 26.04
N ALA A 900 5.81 9.08 26.25
CA ALA A 900 6.28 8.62 27.56
C ALA A 900 7.38 9.53 28.14
N ALA A 901 8.35 9.92 27.31
CA ALA A 901 9.40 10.86 27.69
C ALA A 901 8.83 12.27 28.00
N SER A 902 7.76 12.71 27.32
CA SER A 902 7.11 14.00 27.58
C SER A 902 6.38 14.07 28.92
N LEU A 903 5.96 12.91 29.45
CA LEU A 903 5.28 12.77 30.74
C LEU A 903 6.24 12.36 31.88
N GLY A 904 7.53 12.15 31.58
CA GLY A 904 8.50 11.65 32.56
C GLY A 904 8.33 10.18 32.98
N CYS A 905 7.54 9.39 32.24
CA CYS A 905 7.26 7.97 32.53
C CYS A 905 7.92 7.00 31.52
N GLY A 906 8.83 7.52 30.68
CA GLY A 906 9.70 6.77 29.79
C GLY A 906 11.18 7.12 30.01
N PRO A 907 12.11 6.36 29.40
CA PRO A 907 13.55 6.63 29.50
C PRO A 907 13.95 7.96 28.85
N HIS A 908 15.15 8.46 29.18
CA HIS A 908 15.67 9.68 28.58
C HIS A 908 16.10 9.45 27.12
N LEU A 909 15.35 9.99 26.17
CA LEU A 909 15.62 9.81 24.74
C LEU A 909 16.76 10.71 24.25
N GLU A 910 17.96 10.17 24.08
CA GLU A 910 19.09 10.86 23.43
C GLU A 910 18.97 10.98 21.90
N LEU A 911 17.83 10.54 21.32
CA LEU A 911 17.53 10.62 19.89
C LEU A 911 17.79 12.02 19.29
N LYS A 912 18.70 12.07 18.32
CA LYS A 912 19.00 13.26 17.51
C LYS A 912 17.96 13.41 16.41
N GLY A 913 17.61 14.66 16.07
CA GLY A 913 16.60 14.95 15.04
C GLY A 913 16.93 14.36 13.65
N GLU A 914 18.21 14.21 13.32
CA GLU A 914 18.67 13.53 12.09
C GLU A 914 18.32 12.03 12.08
N GLU A 915 18.37 11.35 13.22
CA GLU A 915 18.07 9.92 13.32
C GLU A 915 16.57 9.67 13.23
N VAL A 916 15.78 10.49 13.93
CA VAL A 916 14.30 10.52 13.78
C VAL A 916 13.92 10.82 12.33
N GLN A 917 14.69 11.66 11.62
CA GLN A 917 14.44 11.90 10.19
C GLN A 917 14.74 10.66 9.34
N LYS A 918 15.85 9.94 9.55
CA LYS A 918 16.13 8.67 8.83
C LYS A 918 15.03 7.64 9.06
N GLN A 919 14.64 7.43 10.32
CA GLN A 919 13.54 6.54 10.70
C GLN A 919 12.24 6.96 10.00
N SER A 920 11.90 8.26 9.98
CA SER A 920 10.71 8.77 9.30
C SER A 920 10.74 8.55 7.77
N SER A 921 11.92 8.71 7.14
CA SER A 921 12.12 8.43 5.71
C SER A 921 11.90 6.95 5.39
N HIS A 922 12.50 6.05 6.18
CA HIS A 922 12.31 4.60 6.04
C HIS A 922 10.85 4.19 6.27
N CYS A 923 10.17 4.77 7.26
CA CYS A 923 8.73 4.58 7.45
C CYS A 923 7.89 5.08 6.27
N ASN A 924 8.30 6.14 5.57
CA ASN A 924 7.63 6.59 4.34
C ASN A 924 7.83 5.61 3.19
N ASP A 925 9.07 5.14 2.99
CA ASP A 925 9.39 4.17 1.93
C ASP A 925 8.63 2.85 2.16
N LYS A 926 8.65 2.31 3.39
CA LYS A 926 7.94 1.06 3.73
C LYS A 926 6.41 1.23 3.76
N LYS A 927 5.84 2.38 4.18
CA LYS A 927 4.39 2.62 4.01
C LYS A 927 3.99 2.70 2.53
N THR A 928 4.84 3.28 1.67
CA THR A 928 4.59 3.35 0.22
C THR A 928 4.68 1.97 -0.44
N ALA A 929 5.70 1.18 -0.08
CA ALA A 929 5.83 -0.21 -0.52
C ALA A 929 4.67 -1.09 -0.05
N SER A 930 4.32 -1.02 1.25
CA SER A 930 3.17 -1.73 1.82
C SER A 930 1.88 -1.40 1.07
N LYS A 931 1.53 -0.11 0.89
CA LYS A 931 0.33 0.28 0.12
C LYS A 931 0.33 -0.36 -1.27
N ARG A 932 1.46 -0.34 -1.99
CA ARG A 932 1.52 -0.90 -3.35
C ARG A 932 1.41 -2.43 -3.37
N VAL A 933 1.92 -3.13 -2.37
CA VAL A 933 1.70 -4.59 -2.20
C VAL A 933 0.24 -4.90 -1.90
N GLN A 934 -0.46 -4.08 -1.11
CA GLN A 934 -1.90 -4.24 -0.86
C GLN A 934 -2.71 -4.04 -2.15
N GLU A 935 -2.43 -2.98 -2.92
CA GLU A 935 -3.04 -2.73 -4.25
C GLU A 935 -2.84 -3.92 -5.20
N LEU A 936 -1.60 -4.43 -5.31
CA LEU A 936 -1.25 -5.56 -6.16
C LEU A 936 -1.88 -6.88 -5.68
N SER A 937 -2.07 -7.07 -4.37
CA SER A 937 -2.77 -8.23 -3.81
C SER A 937 -4.26 -8.21 -4.20
N SER A 938 -4.93 -7.05 -4.14
CA SER A 938 -6.31 -6.93 -4.62
C SER A 938 -6.42 -7.08 -6.15
N GLU A 939 -5.47 -6.56 -6.93
CA GLU A 939 -5.42 -6.78 -8.39
C GLU A 939 -5.21 -8.26 -8.73
N LEU A 940 -4.39 -8.98 -7.95
CA LEU A 940 -4.17 -10.43 -8.07
C LEU A 940 -5.47 -11.20 -7.84
N PHE A 941 -6.10 -11.04 -6.67
CA PHE A 941 -7.32 -11.78 -6.33
C PHE A 941 -8.49 -11.43 -7.25
N PHE A 942 -8.62 -10.17 -7.70
CA PHE A 942 -9.66 -9.80 -8.65
C PHE A 942 -9.44 -10.40 -10.05
N SER A 943 -8.19 -10.46 -10.53
CA SER A 943 -7.89 -11.08 -11.83
C SER A 943 -8.15 -12.60 -11.82
N VAL A 944 -7.85 -13.28 -10.71
CA VAL A 944 -8.22 -14.69 -10.50
C VAL A 944 -9.73 -14.86 -10.42
N PHE A 945 -10.44 -13.97 -9.71
CA PHE A 945 -11.90 -14.00 -9.62
C PHE A 945 -12.59 -13.86 -11.00
N VAL A 946 -12.09 -12.96 -11.88
CA VAL A 946 -12.58 -12.81 -13.27
C VAL A 946 -12.27 -14.06 -14.12
N LYS A 947 -11.17 -14.77 -13.86
CA LYS A 947 -10.81 -16.01 -14.55
C LYS A 947 -11.72 -17.18 -14.17
N GLU A 948 -11.92 -17.42 -12.87
CA GLU A 948 -12.70 -18.58 -12.39
C GLU A 948 -14.22 -18.37 -12.49
N SER A 949 -14.71 -17.13 -12.35
CA SER A 949 -16.15 -16.82 -12.43
C SER A 949 -16.66 -16.68 -13.88
N GLY A 950 -15.75 -16.57 -14.85
CA GLY A 950 -16.09 -16.21 -16.22
C GLY A 950 -16.46 -14.73 -16.40
N PRO A 951 -17.12 -14.37 -17.52
CA PRO A 951 -17.36 -12.97 -17.87
C PRO A 951 -18.24 -12.23 -16.85
N LEU A 952 -17.73 -11.11 -16.31
CA LEU A 952 -18.42 -10.31 -15.29
C LEU A 952 -19.05 -9.05 -15.88
N ASP A 953 -20.37 -8.90 -15.71
CA ASP A 953 -21.13 -7.74 -16.16
C ASP A 953 -21.18 -6.62 -15.12
N SER A 954 -20.97 -5.38 -15.57
CA SER A 954 -21.11 -4.16 -14.77
C SER A 954 -21.36 -2.97 -15.66
N GLU A 955 -22.08 -1.98 -15.13
CA GLU A 955 -22.03 -0.62 -15.66
C GLU A 955 -20.65 0.00 -15.41
N ALA A 956 -20.25 0.91 -16.28
CA ALA A 956 -19.05 1.71 -16.17
C ALA A 956 -19.32 3.14 -16.63
N MET A 957 -18.54 4.10 -16.12
CA MET A 957 -18.58 5.49 -16.60
C MET A 957 -17.28 5.87 -17.31
N VAL A 958 -17.41 6.53 -18.45
CA VAL A 958 -16.28 6.96 -19.28
C VAL A 958 -15.52 8.11 -18.64
N MET A 959 -14.21 7.93 -18.49
CA MET A 959 -13.28 8.89 -17.89
C MET A 959 -12.51 9.70 -18.95
N GLY A 960 -12.33 9.15 -20.15
CA GLY A 960 -11.56 9.79 -21.22
C GLY A 960 -11.77 9.11 -22.58
N ILE A 961 -11.73 9.91 -23.65
CA ILE A 961 -11.91 9.47 -25.04
C ILE A 961 -10.59 9.61 -25.81
N LEU A 962 -10.30 8.67 -26.70
CA LEU A 962 -9.18 8.68 -27.64
C LEU A 962 -9.69 8.42 -29.08
N ASP A 963 -8.78 8.45 -30.04
CA ASP A 963 -9.09 8.23 -31.46
C ASP A 963 -9.54 6.80 -31.80
N GLN A 964 -9.05 5.81 -31.05
CA GLN A 964 -9.27 4.37 -31.30
C GLN A 964 -9.66 3.58 -30.03
N ALA A 965 -9.92 4.27 -28.91
CA ALA A 965 -10.21 3.66 -27.61
C ALA A 965 -10.86 4.69 -26.65
N PHE A 966 -11.32 4.21 -25.49
CA PHE A 966 -11.75 5.06 -24.37
C PHE A 966 -11.46 4.38 -23.03
N ASP A 967 -11.25 5.18 -21.99
CA ASP A 967 -10.98 4.72 -20.62
C ASP A 967 -12.25 4.81 -19.77
N VAL A 968 -12.56 3.77 -18.98
CA VAL A 968 -13.75 3.66 -18.13
C VAL A 968 -13.42 3.27 -16.68
N LEU A 969 -14.23 3.75 -15.74
CA LEU A 969 -14.30 3.27 -14.36
C LEU A 969 -15.46 2.28 -14.23
N VAL A 970 -15.18 1.02 -13.89
CA VAL A 970 -16.18 -0.04 -13.78
C VAL A 970 -16.79 -0.04 -12.39
N LEU A 971 -18.04 0.43 -12.28
CA LEU A 971 -18.62 0.96 -11.03
C LEU A 971 -18.74 -0.10 -9.93
N ARG A 972 -19.13 -1.34 -10.26
CA ARG A 972 -19.29 -2.42 -9.27
C ARG A 972 -17.98 -2.91 -8.65
N TYR A 973 -16.83 -2.56 -9.23
CA TYR A 973 -15.53 -3.12 -8.86
C TYR A 973 -14.43 -2.08 -8.62
N GLY A 974 -14.70 -0.79 -8.89
CA GLY A 974 -13.70 0.29 -8.77
C GLY A 974 -12.54 0.24 -9.77
N VAL A 975 -12.50 -0.75 -10.67
CA VAL A 975 -11.36 -0.95 -11.58
C VAL A 975 -11.42 -0.03 -12.80
N GLN A 976 -10.26 0.47 -13.22
CA GLN A 976 -10.10 1.24 -14.45
C GLN A 976 -9.65 0.32 -15.59
N LYS A 977 -10.31 0.44 -16.75
CA LYS A 977 -9.94 -0.30 -17.97
C LYS A 977 -10.06 0.57 -19.20
N ARG A 978 -9.23 0.23 -20.19
CA ARG A 978 -9.32 0.77 -21.55
C ARG A 978 -10.09 -0.19 -22.43
N ILE A 979 -11.06 0.35 -23.16
CA ILE A 979 -11.82 -0.36 -24.18
C ILE A 979 -11.30 0.12 -25.53
N TYR A 980 -10.77 -0.80 -26.34
CA TYR A 980 -10.24 -0.52 -27.67
C TYR A 980 -11.31 -0.82 -28.72
N CYS A 981 -11.50 0.07 -29.70
CA CYS A 981 -12.54 -0.09 -30.72
C CYS A 981 -12.17 -1.18 -31.76
N LYS A 982 -10.87 -1.33 -32.03
CA LYS A 982 -10.33 -2.39 -32.89
C LYS A 982 -10.58 -3.77 -32.25
N GLY A 983 -11.35 -4.61 -32.92
CA GLY A 983 -11.65 -5.98 -32.47
C GLY A 983 -12.91 -6.13 -31.62
N LEU A 984 -13.71 -5.07 -31.42
CA LEU A 984 -15.04 -5.20 -30.82
C LEU A 984 -15.95 -6.06 -31.71
N HIS A 985 -16.48 -7.14 -31.16
CA HIS A 985 -17.34 -8.07 -31.90
C HIS A 985 -18.67 -7.39 -32.27
N GLY A 986 -18.98 -7.35 -33.57
CA GLY A 986 -20.20 -6.71 -34.08
C GLY A 986 -20.09 -5.20 -34.29
N LEU A 987 -18.90 -4.59 -34.15
CA LEU A 987 -18.67 -3.20 -34.57
C LEU A 987 -18.30 -3.15 -36.06
N GLU A 988 -19.03 -2.36 -36.86
CA GLU A 988 -18.73 -2.14 -38.28
C GLU A 988 -17.65 -1.07 -38.45
N THR A 989 -17.87 0.10 -37.83
CA THR A 989 -16.97 1.26 -37.91
C THR A 989 -17.01 2.07 -36.61
N PHE A 990 -16.01 2.92 -36.42
CA PHE A 990 -16.01 3.95 -35.39
C PHE A 990 -15.42 5.24 -35.96
N HIS A 991 -15.92 6.37 -35.46
CA HIS A 991 -15.52 7.71 -35.88
C HIS A 991 -15.25 8.55 -34.63
N PHE A 992 -13.99 8.95 -34.43
CA PHE A 992 -13.63 9.95 -33.43
C PHE A 992 -13.81 11.35 -34.03
N HIS A 993 -14.50 12.22 -33.30
CA HIS A 993 -14.70 13.62 -33.67
C HIS A 993 -14.43 14.53 -32.46
N LYS A 994 -13.95 15.75 -32.71
CA LYS A 994 -13.57 16.69 -31.64
C LYS A 994 -14.42 17.95 -31.70
N VAL A 995 -15.41 18.04 -30.81
CA VAL A 995 -16.34 19.19 -30.72
C VAL A 995 -15.67 20.28 -29.86
N GLY A 996 -14.97 21.19 -30.53
CA GLY A 996 -14.14 22.19 -29.88
C GLY A 996 -12.95 21.54 -29.18
N LYS A 997 -13.00 21.45 -27.84
CA LYS A 997 -12.01 20.68 -27.06
C LYS A 997 -12.49 19.29 -26.65
N LYS A 998 -13.80 19.01 -26.65
CA LYS A 998 -14.37 17.71 -26.24
C LYS A 998 -14.06 16.65 -27.28
N GLY A 999 -13.50 15.53 -26.84
CA GLY A 999 -13.40 14.32 -27.66
C GLY A 999 -14.67 13.50 -27.52
N GLU A 1000 -15.23 13.08 -28.65
CA GLU A 1000 -16.43 12.24 -28.76
C GLU A 1000 -16.16 11.11 -29.75
N LEU A 1001 -16.82 9.97 -29.54
CA LEU A 1001 -16.54 8.74 -30.28
C LEU A 1001 -17.87 8.08 -30.68
N THR A 1002 -18.15 8.10 -31.97
CA THR A 1002 -19.33 7.45 -32.55
C THR A 1002 -19.00 6.00 -32.91
N LEU A 1003 -19.62 5.03 -32.27
CA LEU A 1003 -19.59 3.61 -32.64
C LEU A 1003 -20.78 3.28 -33.56
N VAL A 1004 -20.56 2.42 -34.57
CA VAL A 1004 -21.61 1.90 -35.45
C VAL A 1004 -21.60 0.37 -35.36
N TRP A 1005 -22.64 -0.18 -34.74
CA TRP A 1005 -22.83 -1.60 -34.49
C TRP A 1005 -23.63 -2.25 -35.63
N ALA A 1006 -23.19 -3.43 -36.06
CA ALA A 1006 -23.83 -4.22 -37.09
C ALA A 1006 -25.27 -4.59 -36.72
N ALA A 1007 -26.12 -4.72 -37.74
CA ALA A 1007 -27.48 -5.23 -37.57
C ALA A 1007 -27.45 -6.69 -37.09
N GLU A 1008 -28.32 -7.05 -36.13
CA GLU A 1008 -28.41 -8.42 -35.61
C GLU A 1008 -29.06 -9.39 -36.61
N GLU A 1009 -29.92 -8.86 -37.48
CA GLU A 1009 -30.67 -9.61 -38.48
C GLU A 1009 -30.59 -8.90 -39.85
N PRO A 1010 -30.48 -9.63 -40.97
CA PRO A 1010 -30.46 -9.03 -42.30
C PRO A 1010 -31.73 -8.21 -42.59
N GLY A 1011 -31.59 -6.88 -42.64
CA GLY A 1011 -32.68 -5.94 -42.92
C GLY A 1011 -33.02 -4.97 -41.78
N LYS A 1012 -32.48 -5.17 -40.58
CA LYS A 1012 -32.47 -4.13 -39.53
C LYS A 1012 -31.43 -3.03 -39.84
N PRO A 1013 -31.62 -1.80 -39.36
CA PRO A 1013 -30.59 -0.75 -39.42
C PRO A 1013 -29.42 -1.06 -38.48
N SER A 1014 -28.22 -0.57 -38.80
CA SER A 1014 -27.10 -0.55 -37.86
C SER A 1014 -27.34 0.45 -36.72
N VAL A 1015 -26.87 0.11 -35.52
CA VAL A 1015 -27.13 0.90 -34.30
C VAL A 1015 -25.96 1.84 -34.04
N ARG A 1016 -26.23 3.15 -34.10
CA ARG A 1016 -25.27 4.21 -33.74
C ARG A 1016 -25.29 4.43 -32.23
N GLN A 1017 -24.12 4.46 -31.62
CA GLN A 1017 -23.92 4.77 -30.20
C GLN A 1017 -22.88 5.88 -30.08
N GLU A 1018 -23.18 6.94 -29.33
CA GLU A 1018 -22.26 8.05 -29.12
C GLU A 1018 -21.67 7.98 -27.71
N ILE A 1019 -20.34 8.02 -27.63
CA ILE A 1019 -19.60 7.87 -26.39
C ILE A 1019 -18.82 9.17 -26.13
N SER A 1020 -19.09 9.78 -24.98
CA SER A 1020 -18.46 11.01 -24.50
C SER A 1020 -17.96 10.82 -23.07
N ILE A 1021 -17.21 11.79 -22.54
CA ILE A 1021 -16.76 11.76 -21.15
C ILE A 1021 -17.98 11.91 -20.22
N PHE A 1022 -18.00 11.11 -19.14
CA PHE A 1022 -19.15 10.86 -18.28
C PHE A 1022 -20.36 10.19 -18.97
N SER A 1023 -20.21 9.56 -20.13
CA SER A 1023 -21.21 8.60 -20.63
C SER A 1023 -21.23 7.36 -19.73
N LEU A 1024 -22.43 6.86 -19.42
CA LEU A 1024 -22.65 5.60 -18.71
C LEU A 1024 -22.83 4.48 -19.74
N VAL A 1025 -22.12 3.37 -19.58
CA VAL A 1025 -22.05 2.28 -20.57
C VAL A 1025 -22.01 0.91 -19.89
N ASP A 1026 -22.71 -0.07 -20.46
CA ASP A 1026 -22.59 -1.48 -20.07
C ASP A 1026 -21.26 -2.06 -20.54
N VAL A 1027 -20.51 -2.70 -19.64
CA VAL A 1027 -19.27 -3.40 -19.95
C VAL A 1027 -19.28 -4.83 -19.41
N GLN A 1028 -18.48 -5.68 -20.05
CA GLN A 1028 -18.19 -7.02 -19.59
C GLN A 1028 -16.68 -7.19 -19.44
N LEU A 1029 -16.25 -7.58 -18.24
CA LEU A 1029 -14.87 -7.99 -17.96
C LEU A 1029 -14.68 -9.44 -18.40
N ARG A 1030 -13.55 -9.74 -19.06
CA ARG A 1030 -13.20 -11.09 -19.52
C ARG A 1030 -11.74 -11.38 -19.25
N ALA A 1031 -11.43 -12.58 -18.77
CA ALA A 1031 -10.04 -13.03 -18.67
C ALA A 1031 -9.42 -13.18 -20.08
N ASP A 1032 -8.16 -12.75 -20.21
CA ASP A 1032 -7.41 -12.84 -21.46
C ASP A 1032 -6.63 -14.17 -21.52
N GLY A 1033 -6.05 -14.50 -22.68
CA GLY A 1033 -5.24 -15.71 -22.86
C GLY A 1033 -3.87 -15.71 -22.15
N ALA A 1034 -3.55 -14.67 -21.37
CA ALA A 1034 -2.30 -14.54 -20.63
C ALA A 1034 -2.58 -14.57 -19.11
N PRO A 1035 -1.72 -15.20 -18.29
CA PRO A 1035 -1.86 -15.18 -16.84
C PRO A 1035 -1.97 -13.75 -16.30
N MET A 1036 -2.84 -13.57 -15.30
CA MET A 1036 -3.05 -12.29 -14.63
C MET A 1036 -3.52 -11.13 -15.53
N LYS A 1037 -4.10 -11.43 -16.71
CA LYS A 1037 -4.66 -10.41 -17.61
C LYS A 1037 -6.16 -10.62 -17.83
N TYR A 1038 -6.87 -9.50 -17.84
CA TYR A 1038 -8.29 -9.41 -18.15
C TYR A 1038 -8.59 -8.07 -18.82
N SER A 1039 -9.44 -8.10 -19.83
CA SER A 1039 -9.87 -6.95 -20.63
C SER A 1039 -11.29 -6.50 -20.26
N ALA A 1040 -11.68 -5.31 -20.71
CA ALA A 1040 -13.05 -4.82 -20.68
C ALA A 1040 -13.56 -4.65 -22.10
N VAL A 1041 -14.78 -5.10 -22.35
CA VAL A 1041 -15.46 -5.01 -23.65
C VAL A 1041 -16.78 -4.30 -23.43
N ILE A 1042 -17.07 -3.23 -24.17
CA ILE A 1042 -18.37 -2.56 -24.14
C ILE A 1042 -19.43 -3.46 -24.79
N LYS A 1043 -20.62 -3.55 -24.19
CA LYS A 1043 -21.75 -4.26 -24.80
C LYS A 1043 -22.38 -3.39 -25.90
N ARG A 1044 -22.88 -4.03 -26.96
CA ARG A 1044 -23.82 -3.39 -27.89
C ARG A 1044 -25.05 -2.92 -27.10
N PRO A 1045 -25.53 -1.67 -27.27
CA PRO A 1045 -26.76 -1.22 -26.63
C PRO A 1045 -27.97 -1.96 -27.19
N ASN A 1046 -28.93 -2.28 -26.32
CA ASN A 1046 -30.18 -2.94 -26.70
C ASN A 1046 -31.02 -2.05 -27.64
N GLU A 1047 -31.75 -2.63 -28.59
CA GLU A 1047 -32.59 -1.92 -29.59
C GLU A 1047 -33.88 -1.28 -28.98
N THR A 1048 -33.86 -0.91 -27.70
CA THR A 1048 -35.04 -0.46 -26.90
C THR A 1048 -34.75 0.71 -25.95
N ALA A 1049 -33.60 1.39 -26.12
CA ALA A 1049 -33.23 2.63 -25.43
C ALA A 1049 -33.49 3.86 -26.31
#